data_AF-A0A972EAY3-F1
#
_entry.id   AF-A0A972EAY3-F1
#
_cell.length_a   1.000
_cell.length_b   1.000
_cell.length_c   1.000
_cell.angle_alpha   90.00
_cell.angle_beta   90.00
_cell.angle_gamma   90.00
#
_symmetry.space_group_name_H-M   'P 1'
#
loop_
_entity.id
_entity.type
_entity.pdbx_description
1 polymer ?
#
loop_
_entity_poly.entity_id
_entity_poly.type
_entity_poly.pdbx_seq_one_letter_code
_entity_poly.pdbx_strand_id
1 'polypeptide(L)'
;MTPPAGQLSENSRRLARNTLMLYFRMFMLLLIGLFTSRVVLRTLGVEDYGVYNVVGGVVTVFTFITTAISAAISRYLAVGLGQGDPGRLRRIFSTGVLIQMGLSLLLVLLVETAGMWWLNHRLVIPEGRLEAARWVLQCSLGILVVTLLSVPYNAAIIAHERMSAFAVISLGEAALKLGVALLLYVSPWDKLISYAVLMLGVALLVRTAYGLYCRRCFAETRGGLVFDRALTREMTAFAGWSFFGSSGYVLNTQGAGQVVNLFFGVAVNAARGVTLQVENTVKQFVSNFLTALNPQITKAWAGGDKEYCFELVRKGTKYAWLVVLACAIPVLGETELLLDLWLGPDKVPPHAATFIRLAIASLFVDLSGNSLLTLVQATGRVRRYYLITGLTSYLGLPLTWLAFRLGAGPAWAYYIFIMVYSAVFVERLILVHRQTDFPLRPYLRLLALLVMTSCFSMMFCLFARGFGWAPGWRLLFGTVLGWVSMAVYTWRYLLTAGERDFVLRKTGRFLPDRLFLKAKYRAVYDRPLSVSGPVYFTEKLQWQKLRDRNPLYHTLVDKAEVKPYVAARIGEEHVVRTLGVWNEVSQIDWDALPRQFVLKCTHDSGSIAICADKTSFDRDTACAKLSAALHREHWRRDREWAYKGVPPRIIAEEYLGADLVDYKIFCFSGKPEFLFVATGRNVPGQETCFDFFDLSWNHLDIRNGHPNAAVPPARPAHFGEMLRLAEALAGDFPQVRIDFYEMPDGRILFGEYTFYHWGGFVPFEPDEADLRLGEYFKTARP
;
A
#
# COMPACT_ATOMS: atom_id res chain seq x y z
N MET A 1 -15.07 -14.22 4.50
CA MET A 1 -13.78 -14.80 4.95
C MET A 1 -12.76 -13.69 5.16
N THR A 2 -12.76 -13.09 6.35
CA THR A 2 -11.63 -12.28 6.82
C THR A 2 -10.53 -13.23 7.28
N PRO A 3 -9.30 -13.16 6.76
CA PRO A 3 -8.22 -14.00 7.26
C PRO A 3 -7.97 -13.69 8.75
N PRO A 4 -7.58 -14.69 9.55
CA PRO A 4 -7.36 -14.53 10.98
C PRO A 4 -6.39 -13.39 11.28
N ALA A 5 -6.74 -12.60 12.30
CA ALA A 5 -6.17 -11.29 12.63
C ALA A 5 -4.73 -11.37 13.19
N GLY A 6 -3.77 -11.89 12.42
CA GLY A 6 -2.37 -12.01 12.83
C GLY A 6 -1.35 -12.01 11.70
N GLN A 7 -1.77 -12.29 10.46
CA GLN A 7 -0.90 -12.22 9.30
C GLN A 7 -1.44 -11.18 8.33
N LEU A 8 -0.75 -10.05 8.20
CA LEU A 8 -0.82 -9.30 6.95
C LEU A 8 -0.51 -10.32 5.85
N SER A 9 -1.41 -10.50 4.90
CA SER A 9 -1.09 -11.29 3.72
C SER A 9 0.24 -10.76 3.16
N GLU A 10 1.10 -11.66 2.69
CA GLU A 10 2.41 -11.29 2.15
C GLU A 10 2.29 -10.14 1.12
N ASN A 11 1.15 -10.13 0.39
CA ASN A 11 0.72 -9.11 -0.55
C ASN A 11 0.56 -7.71 0.08
N SER A 12 -0.08 -7.58 1.25
CA SER A 12 -0.24 -6.28 1.93
C SER A 12 1.09 -5.73 2.46
N ARG A 13 1.97 -6.59 2.98
CA ARG A 13 3.30 -6.17 3.44
C ARG A 13 4.17 -5.74 2.25
N ARG A 14 4.10 -6.47 1.14
CA ARG A 14 4.79 -6.15 -0.12
C ARG A 14 4.32 -4.82 -0.69
N LEU A 15 3.00 -4.57 -0.72
CA LEU A 15 2.42 -3.30 -1.17
C LEU A 15 2.95 -2.12 -0.36
N ALA A 16 2.88 -2.18 0.98
CA ALA A 16 3.34 -1.10 1.84
C ALA A 16 4.83 -0.78 1.64
N ARG A 17 5.69 -1.81 1.57
CA ARG A 17 7.12 -1.64 1.30
C ARG A 17 7.37 -1.02 -0.08
N ASN A 18 6.66 -1.50 -1.09
CA ASN A 18 6.77 -1.00 -2.46
C ASN A 18 6.37 0.47 -2.57
N THR A 19 5.25 0.84 -1.96
CA THR A 19 4.80 2.23 -1.88
C THR A 19 5.82 3.12 -1.18
N LEU A 20 6.36 2.70 -0.02
CA LEU A 20 7.37 3.46 0.72
C LEU A 20 8.63 3.70 -0.13
N MET A 21 9.09 2.67 -0.84
CA MET A 21 10.26 2.78 -1.73
C MET A 21 10.02 3.78 -2.87
N LEU A 22 8.81 3.83 -3.43
CA LEU A 22 8.46 4.80 -4.48
C LEU A 22 8.42 6.24 -3.94
N TYR A 23 7.94 6.45 -2.73
CA TYR A 23 7.97 7.78 -2.08
C TYR A 23 9.40 8.23 -1.76
N PHE A 24 10.21 7.35 -1.17
CA PHE A 24 11.64 7.63 -0.92
C PHE A 24 12.36 8.00 -2.22
N ARG A 25 12.15 7.20 -3.26
CA ARG A 25 12.68 7.47 -4.60
C ARG A 25 12.29 8.87 -5.09
N MET A 26 11.00 9.21 -5.04
CA MET A 26 10.52 10.49 -5.54
C MET A 26 11.13 11.67 -4.77
N PHE A 27 11.23 11.59 -3.45
CA PHE A 27 11.88 12.63 -2.64
C PHE A 27 13.36 12.83 -3.04
N MET A 28 14.11 11.74 -3.20
CA MET A 28 15.49 11.79 -3.66
C MET A 28 15.61 12.33 -5.11
N LEU A 29 14.74 11.90 -6.02
CA LEU A 29 14.72 12.40 -7.41
C LEU A 29 14.44 13.91 -7.45
N LEU A 30 13.55 14.41 -6.61
CA LEU A 30 13.26 15.84 -6.51
C LEU A 30 14.48 16.62 -6.01
N LEU A 31 15.16 16.15 -4.96
CA LEU A 31 16.39 16.78 -4.45
C LEU A 31 17.51 16.80 -5.49
N ILE A 32 17.79 15.64 -6.10
CA ILE A 32 18.83 15.51 -7.13
C ILE A 32 18.47 16.38 -8.34
N GLY A 33 17.21 16.40 -8.76
CA GLY A 33 16.74 17.20 -9.89
C GLY A 33 16.88 18.72 -9.66
N LEU A 34 16.53 19.21 -8.47
CA LEU A 34 16.68 20.62 -8.09
C LEU A 34 18.15 21.05 -8.08
N PHE A 35 19.05 20.18 -7.61
CA PHE A 35 20.48 20.46 -7.62
C PHE A 35 21.07 20.39 -9.03
N THR A 36 20.75 19.33 -9.78
CA THR A 36 21.26 19.11 -11.14
C THR A 36 20.88 20.24 -12.08
N SER A 37 19.63 20.71 -12.06
CA SER A 37 19.19 21.80 -12.94
C SER A 37 19.96 23.10 -12.72
N ARG A 38 20.30 23.44 -11.46
CA ARG A 38 21.14 24.59 -11.12
C ARG A 38 22.56 24.44 -11.65
N VAL A 39 23.15 23.25 -11.50
CA VAL A 39 24.51 22.96 -11.98
C VAL A 39 24.58 23.04 -13.51
N VAL A 40 23.61 22.43 -14.20
CA VAL A 40 23.52 22.46 -15.67
C VAL A 40 23.32 23.90 -16.17
N LEU A 41 22.42 24.67 -15.56
CA LEU A 41 22.20 26.06 -15.95
C LEU A 41 23.45 26.92 -15.76
N ARG A 42 24.20 26.73 -14.66
CA ARG A 42 25.44 27.46 -14.39
C ARG A 42 26.56 27.10 -15.37
N THR A 43 26.61 25.87 -15.86
CA THR A 43 27.68 25.37 -16.74
C THR A 43 27.42 25.66 -18.21
N LEU A 44 26.18 25.44 -18.68
CA LEU A 44 25.76 25.73 -20.05
C LEU A 44 25.49 27.22 -20.28
N GLY A 45 25.02 27.93 -19.26
CA GLY A 45 24.49 29.28 -19.42
C GLY A 45 23.05 29.27 -19.92
N VAL A 46 22.40 30.44 -19.83
CA VAL A 46 20.97 30.60 -20.10
C VAL A 46 20.64 30.32 -21.57
N GLU A 47 21.52 30.74 -22.48
CA GLU A 47 21.32 30.61 -23.92
C GLU A 47 21.34 29.14 -24.38
N ASP A 48 22.41 28.40 -24.07
CA ASP A 48 22.54 26.98 -24.43
C ASP A 48 21.51 26.09 -23.73
N TYR A 49 21.19 26.41 -22.47
CA TYR A 49 20.11 25.74 -21.76
C TYR A 49 18.74 26.01 -22.42
N GLY A 50 18.53 27.22 -22.94
CA GLY A 50 17.36 27.59 -23.74
C GLY A 50 17.27 26.77 -25.02
N VAL A 51 18.36 26.72 -25.82
CA VAL A 51 18.44 25.92 -27.04
C VAL A 51 18.15 24.44 -26.73
N TYR A 52 18.76 23.88 -25.69
CA TYR A 52 18.54 22.50 -25.28
C TYR A 52 17.06 22.20 -25.01
N ASN A 53 16.39 23.04 -24.21
CA ASN A 53 15.00 22.83 -23.82
C ASN A 53 14.03 22.98 -25.00
N VAL A 54 14.27 23.96 -25.88
CA VAL A 54 13.39 24.22 -27.02
C VAL A 54 13.51 23.10 -28.06
N VAL A 55 14.73 22.67 -28.39
CA VAL A 55 14.97 21.59 -29.35
C VAL A 55 14.52 20.24 -28.78
N GLY A 56 14.87 19.93 -27.52
CA GLY A 56 14.41 18.72 -26.83
C GLY A 56 12.89 18.70 -26.60
N GLY A 57 12.26 19.88 -26.50
CA GLY A 57 10.82 20.04 -26.41
C GLY A 57 10.07 19.48 -27.61
N VAL A 58 10.61 19.61 -28.82
CA VAL A 58 10.01 19.07 -30.07
C VAL A 58 9.81 17.56 -29.96
N VAL A 59 10.81 16.85 -29.43
CA VAL A 59 10.76 15.39 -29.24
C VAL A 59 9.84 15.02 -28.07
N THR A 60 9.82 15.84 -27.02
CA THR A 60 8.99 15.63 -25.83
C THR A 60 7.50 15.68 -26.15
N VAL A 61 7.06 16.40 -27.19
CA VAL A 61 5.65 16.37 -27.63
C VAL A 61 5.20 14.95 -27.95
N PHE A 62 6.06 14.04 -28.42
CA PHE A 62 5.64 12.67 -28.73
C PHE A 62 5.55 11.74 -27.50
N THR A 63 5.94 12.20 -26.30
CA THR A 63 5.97 11.33 -25.12
C THR A 63 4.58 10.94 -24.61
N PHE A 64 3.51 11.67 -24.97
CA PHE A 64 2.15 11.24 -24.57
C PHE A 64 1.62 10.05 -25.38
N ILE A 65 2.20 9.75 -26.55
CA ILE A 65 1.87 8.53 -27.30
C ILE A 65 2.33 7.29 -26.50
N THR A 66 3.45 7.45 -25.78
CA THR A 66 4.12 6.36 -25.08
C THR A 66 3.37 5.93 -23.83
N THR A 67 2.65 6.84 -23.16
CA THR A 67 1.89 6.53 -21.94
C THR A 67 0.73 5.58 -22.21
N ALA A 68 0.02 5.74 -23.34
CA ALA A 68 -1.07 4.83 -23.73
C ALA A 68 -0.58 3.40 -23.98
N ILE A 69 0.56 3.25 -24.65
CA ILE A 69 1.15 1.94 -24.94
C ILE A 69 1.80 1.35 -23.68
N SER A 70 2.42 2.17 -22.84
CA SER A 70 2.97 1.74 -21.53
C SER A 70 1.86 1.16 -20.65
N ALA A 71 0.70 1.81 -20.61
CA ALA A 71 -0.48 1.32 -19.89
C ALA A 71 -0.98 0.00 -20.49
N ALA A 72 -1.02 -0.12 -21.82
CA ALA A 72 -1.38 -1.35 -22.50
C ALA A 72 -0.45 -2.51 -22.11
N ILE A 73 0.86 -2.35 -22.28
CA ILE A 73 1.84 -3.40 -21.98
C ILE A 73 1.77 -3.79 -20.50
N SER A 74 1.72 -2.81 -19.59
CA SER A 74 1.62 -3.05 -18.15
C SER A 74 0.36 -3.85 -17.79
N ARG A 75 -0.79 -3.52 -18.41
CA ARG A 75 -2.05 -4.24 -18.21
C ARG A 75 -1.96 -5.67 -18.70
N TYR A 76 -1.55 -5.87 -19.96
CA TYR A 76 -1.50 -7.21 -20.56
C TYR A 76 -0.50 -8.10 -19.81
N LEU A 77 0.66 -7.58 -19.38
CA LEU A 77 1.60 -8.33 -18.53
C LEU A 77 0.97 -8.70 -17.17
N ALA A 78 0.26 -7.76 -16.53
CA ALA A 78 -0.42 -8.06 -15.26
C ALA A 78 -1.52 -9.13 -15.42
N VAL A 79 -2.28 -9.09 -16.52
CA VAL A 79 -3.27 -10.13 -16.86
C VAL A 79 -2.58 -11.48 -17.10
N GLY A 80 -1.50 -11.49 -17.88
CA GLY A 80 -0.73 -12.72 -18.16
C GLY A 80 -0.17 -13.35 -16.88
N LEU A 81 0.31 -12.53 -15.95
CA LEU A 81 0.77 -12.99 -14.62
C LEU A 81 -0.37 -13.55 -13.77
N GLY A 82 -1.55 -12.93 -13.81
CA GLY A 82 -2.73 -13.41 -13.08
C GLY A 82 -3.26 -14.76 -13.56
N GLN A 83 -3.06 -15.07 -14.85
CA GLN A 83 -3.49 -16.33 -15.46
C GLN A 83 -2.49 -17.49 -15.27
N GLY A 84 -1.24 -17.20 -14.89
CA GLY A 84 -0.22 -18.21 -14.64
C GLY A 84 0.33 -18.94 -15.87
N ASP A 85 0.11 -18.42 -17.10
CA ASP A 85 0.62 -19.00 -18.35
C ASP A 85 1.95 -18.33 -18.81
N PRO A 86 3.11 -19.00 -18.67
CA PRO A 86 4.41 -18.45 -19.04
C PRO A 86 4.56 -18.22 -20.55
N GLY A 87 3.93 -19.05 -21.38
CA GLY A 87 4.01 -18.97 -22.84
C GLY A 87 3.27 -17.75 -23.38
N ARG A 88 2.08 -17.48 -22.82
CA ARG A 88 1.33 -16.25 -23.10
C ARG A 88 2.08 -15.01 -22.62
N LEU A 89 2.67 -15.05 -21.42
CA LEU A 89 3.43 -13.92 -20.88
C LEU A 89 4.62 -13.54 -21.77
N ARG A 90 5.37 -14.53 -22.28
CA ARG A 90 6.46 -14.32 -23.25
C ARG A 90 5.98 -13.69 -24.56
N ARG A 91 4.83 -14.13 -25.09
CA ARG A 91 4.23 -13.53 -26.30
C ARG A 91 3.81 -12.09 -26.06
N ILE A 92 3.20 -11.78 -24.92
CA ILE A 92 2.83 -10.41 -24.54
C ILE A 92 4.06 -9.50 -24.47
N PHE A 93 5.13 -9.95 -23.81
CA PHE A 93 6.36 -9.18 -23.73
C PHE A 93 6.98 -8.94 -25.11
N SER A 94 7.09 -9.99 -25.93
CA SER A 94 7.65 -9.91 -27.30
C SER A 94 6.85 -8.95 -28.18
N THR A 95 5.52 -9.08 -28.18
CA THR A 95 4.61 -8.18 -28.90
C THR A 95 4.75 -6.74 -28.43
N GLY A 96 4.87 -6.51 -27.11
CA GLY A 96 5.12 -5.18 -26.54
C GLY A 96 6.42 -4.57 -27.07
N VAL A 97 7.50 -5.34 -27.16
CA VAL A 97 8.78 -4.88 -27.75
C VAL A 97 8.64 -4.56 -29.23
N LEU A 98 7.98 -5.43 -30.01
CA LEU A 98 7.78 -5.22 -31.45
C LEU A 98 6.92 -3.98 -31.76
N ILE A 99 5.86 -3.75 -30.98
CA ILE A 99 5.04 -2.53 -31.10
C ILE A 99 5.89 -1.28 -30.82
N GLN A 100 6.74 -1.30 -29.79
CA GLN A 100 7.63 -0.17 -29.47
C GLN A 100 8.70 0.05 -30.53
N MET A 101 9.25 -1.01 -31.14
CA MET A 101 10.16 -0.90 -32.28
C MET A 101 9.47 -0.24 -33.48
N GLY A 102 8.26 -0.67 -33.82
CA GLY A 102 7.47 -0.08 -34.90
C GLY A 102 7.13 1.39 -34.64
N LEU A 103 6.72 1.74 -33.42
CA LEU A 103 6.47 3.14 -33.05
C LEU A 103 7.75 3.98 -33.09
N SER A 104 8.88 3.44 -32.62
CA SER A 104 10.16 4.15 -32.65
C SER A 104 10.56 4.49 -34.08
N LEU A 105 10.40 3.56 -35.01
CA LEU A 105 10.67 3.80 -36.44
C LEU A 105 9.77 4.89 -37.03
N LEU A 106 8.47 4.86 -36.70
CA LEU A 106 7.53 5.90 -37.13
C LEU A 106 7.93 7.29 -36.59
N LEU A 107 8.32 7.38 -35.31
CA LEU A 107 8.70 8.64 -34.70
C LEU A 107 10.04 9.16 -35.21
N VAL A 108 11.00 8.29 -35.53
CA VAL A 108 12.23 8.66 -36.23
C VAL A 108 11.89 9.30 -37.58
N LEU A 109 11.04 8.67 -38.38
CA LEU A 109 10.64 9.23 -39.68
C LEU A 109 9.96 10.61 -39.53
N LEU A 110 9.09 10.78 -38.53
CA LEU A 110 8.42 12.05 -38.27
C LEU A 110 9.39 13.15 -37.79
N VAL A 111 10.31 12.83 -36.89
CA VAL A 111 11.27 13.82 -36.35
C VAL A 111 12.33 14.18 -37.39
N GLU A 112 12.82 13.22 -38.18
CA GLU A 112 13.77 13.47 -39.27
C GLU A 112 13.18 14.31 -40.40
N THR A 113 11.87 14.20 -40.65
CA THR A 113 11.20 15.00 -41.70
C THR A 113 10.70 16.32 -41.13
N ALA A 114 9.67 16.28 -40.28
CA ALA A 114 9.01 17.47 -39.75
C ALA A 114 9.85 18.18 -38.68
N GLY A 115 10.56 17.44 -37.83
CA GLY A 115 11.39 18.02 -36.76
C GLY A 115 12.61 18.77 -37.31
N MET A 116 13.32 18.19 -38.29
CA MET A 116 14.42 18.87 -38.98
C MET A 116 13.94 20.06 -39.80
N TRP A 117 12.79 19.96 -40.48
CA TRP A 117 12.22 21.10 -41.18
C TRP A 117 11.91 22.25 -40.23
N TRP A 118 11.26 21.95 -39.11
CA TRP A 118 10.92 22.92 -38.07
C TRP A 118 12.17 23.58 -37.47
N LEU A 119 13.18 22.78 -37.14
CA LEU A 119 14.45 23.26 -36.58
C LEU A 119 15.15 24.26 -37.51
N ASN A 120 15.22 23.96 -38.81
CA ASN A 120 15.98 24.78 -39.76
C ASN A 120 15.21 26.02 -40.28
N HIS A 121 13.87 26.02 -40.27
CA HIS A 121 13.08 27.07 -40.94
C HIS A 121 12.15 27.88 -40.04
N ARG A 122 11.79 27.37 -38.86
CA ARG A 122 10.79 28.00 -37.97
C ARG A 122 11.32 28.32 -36.58
N LEU A 123 12.34 27.58 -36.14
CA LEU A 123 13.00 27.82 -34.87
C LEU A 123 14.01 28.95 -34.99
N VAL A 124 13.82 29.99 -34.16
CA VAL A 124 14.82 31.06 -34.01
C VAL A 124 15.91 30.55 -33.07
N ILE A 125 17.08 30.27 -33.63
CA ILE A 125 18.27 29.81 -32.89
C ILE A 125 19.34 30.89 -32.96
N PRO A 126 20.04 31.18 -31.86
CA PRO A 126 21.13 32.14 -31.87
C PRO A 126 22.20 31.83 -32.92
N GLU A 127 22.83 32.88 -33.46
CA GLU A 127 23.88 32.76 -34.47
C GLU A 127 25.02 31.86 -33.97
N GLY A 128 25.49 30.94 -34.83
CA GLY A 128 26.54 29.98 -34.49
C GLY A 128 26.10 28.75 -33.68
N ARG A 129 24.84 28.66 -33.20
CA ARG A 129 24.36 27.50 -32.41
C ARG A 129 23.51 26.49 -33.19
N LEU A 130 23.27 26.72 -34.49
CA LEU A 130 22.47 25.82 -35.32
C LEU A 130 23.06 24.39 -35.41
N GLU A 131 24.39 24.26 -35.47
CA GLU A 131 25.04 22.94 -35.50
C GLU A 131 24.83 22.19 -34.17
N ALA A 132 25.10 22.85 -33.04
CA ALA A 132 24.85 22.28 -31.72
C ALA A 132 23.38 21.90 -31.53
N ALA A 133 22.44 22.71 -32.05
CA ALA A 133 21.02 22.41 -32.03
C ALA A 133 20.65 21.15 -32.85
N ARG A 134 21.29 20.90 -34.00
CA ARG A 134 21.11 19.65 -34.76
C ARG A 134 21.59 18.44 -33.95
N TRP A 135 22.73 18.55 -33.28
CA TRP A 135 23.22 17.51 -32.35
C TRP A 135 22.24 17.26 -31.21
N VAL A 136 21.68 18.31 -30.61
CA VAL A 136 20.65 18.18 -29.56
C VAL A 136 19.42 17.45 -30.10
N LEU A 137 18.94 17.78 -31.30
CA LEU A 137 17.77 17.11 -31.90
C LEU A 137 18.03 15.62 -32.10
N GLN A 138 19.17 15.27 -32.69
CA GLN A 138 19.57 13.88 -32.97
C GLN A 138 19.77 13.06 -31.70
N CYS A 139 20.46 13.63 -30.69
CA CYS A 139 20.62 12.97 -29.40
C CYS A 139 19.28 12.81 -28.68
N SER A 140 18.40 13.81 -28.75
CA SER A 140 17.05 13.76 -28.17
C SER A 140 16.20 12.67 -28.84
N LEU A 141 16.29 12.53 -30.17
CA LEU A 141 15.64 11.45 -30.90
C LEU A 141 16.17 10.08 -30.48
N GLY A 142 17.49 9.94 -30.34
CA GLY A 142 18.12 8.73 -29.81
C GLY A 142 17.61 8.40 -28.39
N ILE A 143 17.54 9.39 -27.50
CA ILE A 143 16.99 9.22 -26.14
C ILE A 143 15.54 8.76 -26.19
N LEU A 144 14.71 9.33 -27.07
CA LEU A 144 13.32 8.93 -27.25
C LEU A 144 13.23 7.45 -27.66
N VAL A 145 13.99 7.02 -28.68
CA VAL A 145 14.01 5.62 -29.13
C VAL A 145 14.44 4.69 -27.99
N VAL A 146 15.52 5.01 -27.29
CA VAL A 146 16.02 4.20 -26.16
C VAL A 146 14.96 4.12 -25.04
N THR A 147 14.27 5.22 -24.77
CA THR A 147 13.20 5.28 -23.76
C THR A 147 12.00 4.42 -24.18
N LEU A 148 11.57 4.48 -25.43
CA LEU A 148 10.49 3.65 -25.99
C LEU A 148 10.81 2.16 -25.88
N LEU A 149 12.03 1.77 -26.23
CA LEU A 149 12.49 0.39 -26.11
C LEU A 149 12.65 -0.08 -24.65
N SER A 150 12.74 0.85 -23.70
CA SER A 150 12.77 0.55 -22.26
C SER A 150 11.37 0.29 -21.68
N VAL A 151 10.30 0.80 -22.31
CA VAL A 151 8.92 0.71 -21.80
C VAL A 151 8.49 -0.72 -21.45
N PRO A 152 8.70 -1.75 -22.29
CA PRO A 152 8.26 -3.12 -21.96
C PRO A 152 8.96 -3.68 -20.72
N TYR A 153 10.21 -3.28 -20.48
CA TYR A 153 11.02 -3.71 -19.35
C TYR A 153 10.55 -3.05 -18.05
N ASN A 154 10.28 -1.74 -18.10
CA ASN A 154 9.67 -1.02 -16.98
C ASN A 154 8.31 -1.61 -16.61
N ALA A 155 7.48 -1.91 -17.61
CA ALA A 155 6.19 -2.54 -17.43
C ALA A 155 6.30 -3.93 -16.78
N ALA A 156 7.31 -4.75 -17.16
CA ALA A 156 7.56 -6.05 -16.54
C ALA A 156 7.94 -5.93 -15.05
N ILE A 157 8.84 -5.00 -14.70
CA ILE A 157 9.22 -4.74 -13.30
C ILE A 157 8.00 -4.34 -12.46
N ILE A 158 7.16 -3.45 -12.99
CA ILE A 158 5.95 -2.97 -12.34
C ILE A 158 4.93 -4.10 -12.18
N ALA A 159 4.69 -4.89 -13.23
CA ALA A 159 3.73 -6.00 -13.21
C ALA A 159 4.13 -7.11 -12.21
N HIS A 160 5.44 -7.35 -12.05
CA HIS A 160 6.01 -8.23 -11.03
C HIS A 160 6.14 -7.61 -9.64
N GLU A 161 5.70 -6.35 -9.46
CA GLU A 161 5.74 -5.62 -8.20
C GLU A 161 7.15 -5.51 -7.59
N ARG A 162 8.20 -5.50 -8.45
CA ARG A 162 9.61 -5.35 -8.04
C ARG A 162 10.00 -3.88 -7.94
N MET A 163 9.26 -3.11 -7.14
CA MET A 163 9.41 -1.64 -7.05
C MET A 163 10.77 -1.19 -6.49
N SER A 164 11.48 -2.02 -5.73
CA SER A 164 12.84 -1.72 -5.25
C SER A 164 13.83 -1.59 -6.40
N ALA A 165 13.80 -2.51 -7.38
CA ALA A 165 14.66 -2.45 -8.55
C ALA A 165 14.34 -1.22 -9.42
N PHE A 166 13.05 -0.94 -9.62
CA PHE A 166 12.61 0.28 -10.29
C PHE A 166 13.13 1.54 -9.59
N ALA A 167 13.08 1.57 -8.26
CA ALA A 167 13.57 2.70 -7.48
C ALA A 167 15.09 2.90 -7.59
N VAL A 168 15.87 1.83 -7.41
CA VAL A 168 17.35 1.90 -7.46
C VAL A 168 17.84 2.32 -8.85
N ILE A 169 17.27 1.76 -9.93
CA ILE A 169 17.67 2.12 -11.29
C ILE A 169 17.35 3.59 -11.58
N SER A 170 16.17 4.10 -11.19
CA SER A 170 15.85 5.52 -11.36
C SER A 170 16.75 6.46 -10.55
N LEU A 171 17.15 6.07 -9.32
CA LEU A 171 18.10 6.86 -8.53
C LEU A 171 19.49 6.86 -9.14
N GLY A 172 19.93 5.72 -9.69
CA GLY A 172 21.15 5.62 -10.47
C GLY A 172 21.12 6.53 -11.71
N GLU A 173 20.02 6.57 -12.45
CA GLU A 173 19.82 7.50 -13.57
C GLU A 173 19.99 8.96 -13.13
N ALA A 174 19.36 9.37 -12.02
CA ALA A 174 19.47 10.74 -11.52
C ALA A 174 20.91 11.07 -11.07
N ALA A 175 21.59 10.13 -10.41
CA ALA A 175 22.99 10.28 -10.04
C ALA A 175 23.92 10.38 -11.27
N LEU A 176 23.66 9.60 -12.32
CA LEU A 176 24.39 9.69 -13.59
C LEU A 176 24.17 11.04 -14.26
N LYS A 177 22.93 11.56 -14.30
CA LYS A 177 22.64 12.91 -14.82
C LYS A 177 23.36 14.00 -14.05
N LEU A 178 23.46 13.88 -12.73
CA LEU A 178 24.29 14.76 -11.92
C LEU A 178 25.78 14.63 -12.26
N GLY A 179 26.27 13.39 -12.43
CA GLY A 179 27.63 13.12 -12.89
C GLY A 179 27.93 13.80 -14.22
N VAL A 180 27.01 13.73 -15.19
CA VAL A 180 27.11 14.46 -16.46
C VAL A 180 27.23 15.97 -16.23
N ALA A 181 26.37 16.55 -15.40
CA ALA A 181 26.42 17.98 -15.09
C ALA A 181 27.76 18.41 -14.47
N LEU A 182 28.40 17.55 -13.67
CA LEU A 182 29.72 17.79 -13.10
C LEU A 182 30.84 17.63 -14.15
N LEU A 183 30.74 16.63 -15.03
CA LEU A 183 31.69 16.40 -16.12
C LEU A 183 31.70 17.57 -17.14
N LEU A 184 30.61 18.31 -17.28
CA LEU A 184 30.58 19.52 -18.13
C LEU A 184 31.54 20.63 -17.68
N TYR A 185 31.93 20.69 -16.40
CA TYR A 185 32.92 21.68 -15.94
C TYR A 185 34.30 21.44 -16.54
N VAL A 186 34.64 20.19 -16.82
CA VAL A 186 35.97 19.77 -17.28
C VAL A 186 35.99 19.41 -18.78
N SER A 187 34.85 19.48 -19.47
CA SER A 187 34.79 19.18 -20.90
C SER A 187 35.52 20.26 -21.73
N PRO A 188 36.51 19.89 -22.55
CA PRO A 188 37.20 20.83 -23.45
C PRO A 188 36.43 21.10 -24.76
N TRP A 189 35.34 20.37 -25.00
CA TRP A 189 34.52 20.47 -26.21
C TRP A 189 33.33 21.42 -26.01
N ASP A 190 32.54 21.69 -27.07
CA ASP A 190 31.28 22.40 -26.94
C ASP A 190 30.41 21.74 -25.86
N LYS A 191 30.05 22.52 -24.84
CA LYS A 191 29.36 22.02 -23.65
C LYS A 191 27.93 21.56 -23.95
N LEU A 192 27.25 22.20 -24.89
CA LEU A 192 25.89 21.85 -25.30
C LEU A 192 25.89 20.51 -26.05
N ILE A 193 26.82 20.33 -27.00
CA ILE A 193 27.00 19.06 -27.72
C ILE A 193 27.42 17.96 -26.73
N SER A 194 28.41 18.23 -25.87
CA SER A 194 28.87 17.30 -24.83
C SER A 194 27.71 16.85 -23.94
N TYR A 195 26.87 17.79 -23.51
CA TYR A 195 25.71 17.50 -22.68
C TYR A 195 24.71 16.60 -23.39
N ALA A 196 24.37 16.90 -24.65
CA ALA A 196 23.42 16.10 -25.43
C ALA A 196 23.91 14.66 -25.63
N VAL A 197 25.18 14.47 -25.99
CA VAL A 197 25.79 13.15 -26.19
C VAL A 197 25.88 12.36 -24.88
N LEU A 198 26.31 13.00 -23.79
CA LEU A 198 26.39 12.35 -22.48
C LEU A 198 25.01 11.94 -21.96
N MET A 199 23.97 12.76 -22.19
CA MET A 199 22.59 12.41 -21.84
C MET A 199 22.07 11.20 -22.62
N LEU A 200 22.45 11.06 -23.90
CA LEU A 200 22.18 9.84 -24.68
C LEU A 200 22.93 8.62 -24.09
N GLY A 201 24.19 8.81 -23.68
CA GLY A 201 24.96 7.78 -22.98
C GLY A 201 24.28 7.31 -21.68
N VAL A 202 23.77 8.24 -20.87
CA VAL A 202 22.99 7.90 -19.67
C VAL A 202 21.74 7.08 -20.04
N ALA A 203 20.99 7.48 -21.07
CA ALA A 203 19.81 6.73 -21.51
C ALA A 203 20.16 5.29 -21.93
N LEU A 204 21.29 5.08 -22.64
CA LEU A 204 21.77 3.76 -23.05
C LEU A 204 22.21 2.89 -21.85
N LEU A 205 22.89 3.48 -20.87
CA LEU A 205 23.28 2.78 -19.64
C LEU A 205 22.04 2.32 -18.85
N VAL A 206 21.05 3.19 -18.71
CA VAL A 206 19.78 2.89 -18.02
C VAL A 206 19.01 1.79 -18.75
N ARG A 207 18.91 1.85 -20.08
CA ARG A 207 18.30 0.80 -20.90
C ARG A 207 18.98 -0.55 -20.71
N THR A 208 20.31 -0.56 -20.67
CA THR A 208 21.11 -1.76 -20.43
C THR A 208 20.87 -2.30 -19.02
N ALA A 209 20.83 -1.45 -17.99
CA ALA A 209 20.52 -1.85 -16.62
C ALA A 209 19.14 -2.52 -16.51
N TYR A 210 18.09 -1.92 -17.10
CA TYR A 210 16.77 -2.54 -17.16
C TYR A 210 16.78 -3.88 -17.90
N GLY A 211 17.49 -3.96 -19.03
CA GLY A 211 17.62 -5.19 -19.82
C GLY A 211 18.29 -6.32 -19.04
N LEU A 212 19.44 -6.05 -18.40
CA LEU A 212 20.19 -7.02 -17.61
C LEU A 212 19.39 -7.51 -16.39
N TYR A 213 18.76 -6.59 -15.66
CA TYR A 213 17.92 -6.93 -14.52
C TYR A 213 16.76 -7.83 -14.93
N CYS A 214 15.98 -7.42 -15.94
CA CYS A 214 14.85 -8.21 -16.41
C CYS A 214 15.28 -9.58 -16.93
N ARG A 215 16.37 -9.67 -17.70
CA ARG A 215 16.87 -10.96 -18.20
C ARG A 215 17.29 -11.91 -17.07
N ARG A 216 17.85 -11.38 -15.98
CA ARG A 216 18.21 -12.19 -14.79
C ARG A 216 16.99 -12.61 -13.98
N CYS A 217 15.99 -11.75 -13.81
CA CYS A 217 14.88 -12.01 -12.88
C CYS A 217 13.60 -12.56 -13.53
N PHE A 218 13.36 -12.33 -14.83
CA PHE A 218 12.08 -12.59 -15.49
C PHE A 218 12.27 -13.49 -16.71
N ALA A 219 11.66 -14.68 -16.66
CA ALA A 219 11.82 -15.72 -17.68
C ALA A 219 11.27 -15.29 -19.04
N GLU A 220 10.18 -14.51 -19.07
CA GLU A 220 9.54 -14.00 -20.29
C GLU A 220 10.46 -13.09 -21.13
N THR A 221 11.50 -12.52 -20.52
CA THR A 221 12.46 -11.64 -21.20
C THR A 221 13.71 -12.36 -21.72
N ARG A 222 13.88 -13.65 -21.39
CA ARG A 222 15.05 -14.45 -21.79
C ARG A 222 14.93 -15.06 -23.18
N GLY A 223 13.71 -15.21 -23.69
CA GLY A 223 13.46 -15.84 -25.00
C GLY A 223 13.55 -14.87 -26.17
N GLY A 224 13.74 -15.40 -27.38
CA GLY A 224 13.65 -14.63 -28.63
C GLY A 224 12.25 -14.04 -28.89
N LEU A 225 12.21 -12.99 -29.70
CA LEU A 225 10.99 -12.27 -30.08
C LEU A 225 10.03 -13.17 -30.86
N VAL A 226 8.79 -13.27 -30.39
CA VAL A 226 7.71 -13.99 -31.06
C VAL A 226 6.68 -12.98 -31.56
N PHE A 227 6.38 -13.01 -32.86
CA PHE A 227 5.32 -12.20 -33.44
C PHE A 227 3.98 -12.95 -33.37
N ASP A 228 3.03 -12.41 -32.61
CA ASP A 228 1.66 -12.91 -32.55
C ASP A 228 0.73 -11.86 -33.18
N ARG A 229 0.21 -12.17 -34.39
CA ARG A 229 -0.61 -11.25 -35.17
C ARG A 229 -1.92 -10.87 -34.45
N ALA A 230 -2.53 -11.83 -33.75
CA ALA A 230 -3.77 -11.59 -33.03
C ALA A 230 -3.52 -10.68 -31.83
N LEU A 231 -2.49 -10.99 -31.04
CA LEU A 231 -2.13 -10.21 -29.86
C LEU A 231 -1.66 -8.79 -30.23
N THR A 232 -0.91 -8.65 -31.33
CA THR A 232 -0.48 -7.34 -31.86
C THR A 232 -1.67 -6.47 -32.21
N ARG A 233 -2.67 -7.03 -32.92
CA ARG A 233 -3.90 -6.31 -33.25
C ARG A 233 -4.66 -5.90 -31.99
N GLU A 234 -4.75 -6.78 -31.00
CA GLU A 234 -5.46 -6.52 -29.75
C GLU A 234 -4.79 -5.41 -28.91
N MET A 235 -3.48 -5.51 -28.70
CA MET A 235 -2.69 -4.55 -27.92
C MET A 235 -2.65 -3.17 -28.61
N THR A 236 -2.45 -3.12 -29.92
CA THR A 236 -2.44 -1.86 -30.67
C THR A 236 -3.83 -1.22 -30.71
N ALA A 237 -4.90 -1.99 -30.87
CA ALA A 237 -6.26 -1.47 -30.80
C ALA A 237 -6.57 -0.90 -29.41
N PHE A 238 -6.20 -1.61 -28.35
CA PHE A 238 -6.33 -1.11 -26.97
C PHE A 238 -5.54 0.18 -26.76
N ALA A 239 -4.28 0.23 -27.21
CA ALA A 239 -3.43 1.40 -27.10
C ALA A 239 -4.00 2.58 -27.90
N GLY A 240 -4.57 2.35 -29.08
CA GLY A 240 -5.23 3.38 -29.89
C GLY A 240 -6.45 3.99 -29.21
N TRP A 241 -7.32 3.18 -28.62
CA TRP A 241 -8.46 3.70 -27.84
C TRP A 241 -8.00 4.44 -26.58
N SER A 242 -6.98 3.92 -25.88
CA SER A 242 -6.41 4.59 -24.71
C SER A 242 -5.78 5.92 -25.08
N PHE A 243 -5.07 5.97 -26.21
CA PHE A 243 -4.50 7.19 -26.75
C PHE A 243 -5.60 8.24 -26.99
N PHE A 244 -6.67 7.86 -27.70
CA PHE A 244 -7.80 8.76 -28.00
C PHE A 244 -8.45 9.34 -26.74
N GLY A 245 -8.61 8.53 -25.70
CA GLY A 245 -9.19 9.01 -24.44
C GLY A 245 -8.25 9.90 -23.63
N SER A 246 -6.96 9.58 -23.61
CA SER A 246 -5.97 10.35 -22.85
C SER A 246 -5.51 11.63 -23.57
N SER A 247 -5.58 11.69 -24.90
CA SER A 247 -5.20 12.89 -25.68
C SER A 247 -6.11 14.08 -25.39
N GLY A 248 -7.41 13.86 -25.14
CA GLY A 248 -8.32 14.92 -24.71
C GLY A 248 -7.79 15.65 -23.46
N TYR A 249 -7.27 14.91 -22.48
CA TYR A 249 -6.66 15.48 -21.28
C TYR A 249 -5.39 16.27 -21.57
N VAL A 250 -4.50 15.73 -22.40
CA VAL A 250 -3.26 16.40 -22.78
C VAL A 250 -3.56 17.71 -23.50
N LEU A 251 -4.53 17.72 -24.42
CA LEU A 251 -4.96 18.93 -25.12
C LEU A 251 -5.52 19.97 -24.15
N ASN A 252 -6.35 19.58 -23.18
CA ASN A 252 -6.91 20.53 -22.23
C ASN A 252 -5.89 21.07 -21.22
N THR A 253 -4.87 20.31 -20.88
CA THR A 253 -3.83 20.76 -19.94
C THR A 253 -2.77 21.61 -20.64
N GLN A 254 -2.18 21.09 -21.72
CA GLN A 254 -1.11 21.74 -22.50
C GLN A 254 -1.66 22.78 -23.49
N GLY A 255 -2.69 22.42 -24.26
CA GLY A 255 -3.28 23.29 -25.29
C GLY A 255 -3.95 24.53 -24.70
N ALA A 256 -4.58 24.42 -23.53
CA ALA A 256 -5.15 25.59 -22.85
C ALA A 256 -4.08 26.65 -22.49
N GLY A 257 -2.80 26.29 -22.31
CA GLY A 257 -1.73 27.26 -22.13
C GLY A 257 -1.48 28.10 -23.39
N GLN A 258 -1.56 27.46 -24.57
CA GLN A 258 -1.47 28.17 -25.85
C GLN A 258 -2.64 29.13 -26.04
N VAL A 259 -3.85 28.69 -25.68
CA VAL A 259 -5.05 29.54 -25.73
C VAL A 259 -4.92 30.70 -24.75
N VAL A 260 -4.48 30.48 -23.50
CA VAL A 260 -4.25 31.56 -22.53
C VAL A 260 -3.22 32.57 -23.04
N ASN A 261 -2.12 32.10 -23.61
CA ASN A 261 -1.09 32.97 -24.17
C ASN A 261 -1.62 33.86 -25.31
N LEU A 262 -2.49 33.31 -26.16
CA LEU A 262 -3.07 34.03 -27.30
C LEU A 262 -4.01 35.16 -26.88
N PHE A 263 -4.73 35.03 -25.77
CA PHE A 263 -5.71 36.03 -25.31
C PHE A 263 -5.19 36.97 -24.22
N PHE A 264 -4.30 36.50 -23.34
CA PHE A 264 -3.88 37.23 -22.13
C PHE A 264 -2.37 37.46 -22.04
N GLY A 265 -1.62 37.04 -23.06
CA GLY A 265 -0.18 37.25 -23.17
C GLY A 265 0.67 36.40 -22.24
N VAL A 266 1.98 36.64 -22.32
CA VAL A 266 3.01 35.79 -21.71
C VAL A 266 3.01 35.80 -20.19
N ALA A 267 2.61 36.91 -19.54
CA ALA A 267 2.61 37.03 -18.08
C ALA A 267 1.57 36.09 -17.42
N VAL A 268 0.36 36.03 -17.98
CA VAL A 268 -0.69 35.12 -17.49
C VAL A 268 -0.36 33.67 -17.84
N ASN A 269 0.27 33.43 -18.99
CA ASN A 269 0.76 32.10 -19.33
C ASN A 269 1.88 31.63 -18.40
N ALA A 270 2.77 32.52 -17.95
CA ALA A 270 3.79 32.22 -16.94
C ALA A 270 3.16 31.79 -15.60
N ALA A 271 2.07 32.45 -15.18
CA ALA A 271 1.29 32.04 -14.01
C ALA A 271 0.73 30.62 -14.14
N ARG A 272 0.29 30.23 -15.35
CA ARG A 272 -0.13 28.85 -15.65
C ARG A 272 1.04 27.88 -15.60
N GLY A 273 2.22 28.25 -16.09
CA GLY A 273 3.44 27.46 -15.97
C GLY A 273 3.80 27.11 -14.53
N VAL A 274 3.81 28.11 -13.64
CA VAL A 274 4.02 27.93 -12.20
C VAL A 274 2.94 27.02 -11.60
N THR A 275 1.69 27.22 -12.00
CA THR A 275 0.56 26.40 -11.54
C THR A 275 0.72 24.92 -11.90
N LEU A 276 1.05 24.63 -13.17
CA LEU A 276 1.25 23.27 -13.66
C LEU A 276 2.40 22.58 -12.93
N GLN A 277 3.42 23.31 -12.50
CA GLN A 277 4.52 22.75 -11.71
C GLN A 277 4.04 22.27 -10.33
N VAL A 278 3.22 23.07 -9.64
CA VAL A 278 2.60 22.67 -8.36
C VAL A 278 1.66 21.48 -8.57
N GLU A 279 0.77 21.56 -9.56
CA GLU A 279 -0.20 20.53 -9.89
C GLU A 279 0.46 19.17 -10.20
N ASN A 280 1.47 19.17 -11.07
CA ASN A 280 2.20 17.95 -11.45
C ASN A 280 2.96 17.35 -10.28
N THR A 281 3.51 18.18 -9.39
CA THR A 281 4.18 17.71 -8.17
C THR A 281 3.19 16.96 -7.27
N VAL A 282 2.00 17.53 -7.02
CA VAL A 282 0.96 16.86 -6.21
C VAL A 282 0.47 15.57 -6.89
N LYS A 283 0.25 15.58 -8.21
CA LYS A 283 -0.13 14.37 -8.96
C LYS A 283 0.91 13.26 -8.86
N GLN A 284 2.21 13.58 -8.83
CA GLN A 284 3.27 12.57 -8.72
C GLN A 284 3.21 11.81 -7.39
N PHE A 285 2.91 12.48 -6.27
CA PHE A 285 2.71 11.81 -4.97
C PHE A 285 1.63 10.72 -5.09
N VAL A 286 0.49 11.06 -5.70
CA VAL A 286 -0.64 10.14 -5.85
C VAL A 286 -0.33 9.02 -6.85
N SER A 287 0.28 9.35 -7.97
CA SER A 287 0.65 8.39 -9.02
C SER A 287 1.59 7.30 -8.51
N ASN A 288 2.54 7.64 -7.63
CA ASN A 288 3.44 6.66 -7.03
C ASN A 288 2.70 5.61 -6.18
N PHE A 289 1.66 6.02 -5.43
CA PHE A 289 0.80 5.07 -4.73
C PHE A 289 -0.01 4.21 -5.70
N LEU A 290 -0.69 4.83 -6.66
CA LEU A 290 -1.53 4.12 -7.64
C LEU A 290 -0.73 3.17 -8.54
N THR A 291 0.53 3.46 -8.83
CA THR A 291 1.43 2.60 -9.61
C THR A 291 1.64 1.24 -8.95
N ALA A 292 1.63 1.17 -7.62
CA ALA A 292 1.73 -0.09 -6.88
C ALA A 292 0.37 -0.82 -6.77
N LEU A 293 -0.74 -0.07 -6.74
CA LEU A 293 -2.08 -0.62 -6.56
C LEU A 293 -2.74 -1.11 -7.87
N ASN A 294 -2.55 -0.39 -8.97
CA ASN A 294 -3.22 -0.65 -10.26
C ASN A 294 -2.96 -2.07 -10.82
N PRO A 295 -1.73 -2.63 -10.74
CA PRO A 295 -1.50 -4.03 -11.13
C PRO A 295 -2.33 -5.02 -10.31
N GLN A 296 -2.57 -4.76 -9.02
CA GLN A 296 -3.36 -5.64 -8.16
C GLN A 296 -4.84 -5.63 -8.53
N ILE A 297 -5.40 -4.47 -8.90
CA ILE A 297 -6.77 -4.38 -9.43
C ILE A 297 -6.91 -5.25 -10.69
N THR A 298 -5.94 -5.14 -11.61
CA THR A 298 -5.94 -5.91 -12.86
C THR A 298 -5.82 -7.42 -12.60
N LYS A 299 -4.94 -7.84 -11.69
CA LYS A 299 -4.76 -9.24 -11.30
C LYS A 299 -6.01 -9.80 -10.62
N ALA A 300 -6.61 -9.07 -9.68
CA ALA A 300 -7.82 -9.48 -8.97
C ALA A 300 -8.99 -9.69 -9.94
N TRP A 301 -9.17 -8.76 -10.90
CA TRP A 301 -10.17 -8.92 -11.96
C TRP A 301 -9.90 -10.12 -12.84
N ALA A 302 -8.65 -10.32 -13.28
CA ALA A 302 -8.26 -11.47 -14.11
C ALA A 302 -8.42 -12.81 -13.38
N GLY A 303 -8.24 -12.84 -12.06
CA GLY A 303 -8.43 -14.01 -11.21
C GLY A 303 -9.88 -14.31 -10.83
N GLY A 304 -10.84 -13.46 -11.23
CA GLY A 304 -12.28 -13.66 -10.97
C GLY A 304 -12.79 -13.18 -9.61
N ASP A 305 -11.91 -12.66 -8.73
CA ASP A 305 -12.29 -12.15 -7.41
C ASP A 305 -12.82 -10.71 -7.50
N LYS A 306 -14.10 -10.57 -7.86
CA LYS A 306 -14.77 -9.27 -8.04
C LYS A 306 -14.86 -8.47 -6.74
N GLU A 307 -15.11 -9.12 -5.61
CA GLU A 307 -15.33 -8.43 -4.33
C GLU A 307 -14.04 -7.76 -3.85
N TYR A 308 -12.93 -8.52 -3.86
CA TYR A 308 -11.61 -7.98 -3.56
C TYR A 308 -11.20 -6.90 -4.57
N CYS A 309 -11.47 -7.10 -5.86
CA CYS A 309 -11.19 -6.10 -6.89
C CYS A 309 -11.93 -4.78 -6.61
N PHE A 310 -13.21 -4.83 -6.23
CA PHE A 310 -13.99 -3.63 -5.92
C PHE A 310 -13.52 -2.97 -4.61
N GLU A 311 -13.08 -3.76 -3.65
CA GLU A 311 -12.46 -3.25 -2.43
C GLU A 311 -11.15 -2.50 -2.74
N LEU A 312 -10.29 -3.05 -3.60
CA LEU A 312 -9.05 -2.39 -4.05
C LEU A 312 -9.34 -1.06 -4.75
N VAL A 313 -10.37 -0.99 -5.60
CA VAL A 313 -10.78 0.26 -6.26
C VAL A 313 -11.21 1.31 -5.23
N ARG A 314 -12.04 0.94 -4.24
CA ARG A 314 -12.46 1.83 -3.15
C ARG A 314 -11.27 2.31 -2.30
N LYS A 315 -10.36 1.40 -1.93
CA LYS A 315 -9.13 1.74 -1.21
C LYS A 315 -8.24 2.68 -2.03
N GLY A 316 -8.10 2.42 -3.33
CA GLY A 316 -7.34 3.26 -4.26
C GLY A 316 -7.84 4.70 -4.28
N THR A 317 -9.15 4.89 -4.48
CA THR A 317 -9.77 6.21 -4.44
C THR A 317 -9.62 6.87 -3.07
N LYS A 318 -9.91 6.14 -1.98
CA LYS A 318 -9.81 6.66 -0.61
C LYS A 318 -8.41 7.19 -0.29
N TYR A 319 -7.37 6.39 -0.51
CA TYR A 319 -6.02 6.78 -0.15
C TYR A 319 -5.43 7.80 -1.12
N ALA A 320 -5.74 7.73 -2.42
CA ALA A 320 -5.37 8.76 -3.37
C ALA A 320 -5.93 10.13 -2.95
N TRP A 321 -7.21 10.20 -2.61
CA TRP A 321 -7.87 11.44 -2.17
C TRP A 321 -7.24 11.97 -0.88
N LEU A 322 -6.98 11.12 0.12
CA LEU A 322 -6.36 11.55 1.38
C LEU A 322 -4.93 12.10 1.18
N VAL A 323 -4.15 11.53 0.25
CA VAL A 323 -2.82 12.05 -0.11
C VAL A 323 -2.93 13.43 -0.77
N VAL A 324 -3.86 13.61 -1.71
CA VAL A 324 -4.14 14.94 -2.32
C VAL A 324 -4.53 15.93 -1.25
N LEU A 325 -5.44 15.56 -0.35
CA LEU A 325 -5.92 16.44 0.72
C LEU A 325 -4.77 16.85 1.65
N ALA A 326 -3.90 15.93 2.03
CA ALA A 326 -2.74 16.22 2.85
C ALA A 326 -1.81 17.27 2.20
N CYS A 327 -1.59 17.19 0.89
CA CYS A 327 -0.82 18.19 0.13
C CYS A 327 -1.60 19.50 -0.10
N ALA A 328 -2.92 19.41 -0.29
CA ALA A 328 -3.78 20.54 -0.59
C ALA A 328 -3.97 21.47 0.62
N ILE A 329 -3.98 20.93 1.84
CA ILE A 329 -4.15 21.69 3.10
C ILE A 329 -3.15 22.87 3.19
N PRO A 330 -1.82 22.67 3.16
CA PRO A 330 -0.87 23.79 3.21
C PRO A 330 -0.95 24.68 1.96
N VAL A 331 -1.13 24.08 0.77
CA VAL A 331 -1.10 24.80 -0.52
C VAL A 331 -2.29 25.75 -0.68
N LEU A 332 -3.50 25.31 -0.32
CA LEU A 332 -4.72 26.12 -0.39
C LEU A 332 -4.84 27.05 0.82
N GLY A 333 -4.36 26.61 1.98
CA GLY A 333 -4.35 27.39 3.22
C GLY A 333 -3.48 28.65 3.13
N GLU A 334 -2.35 28.62 2.42
CA GLU A 334 -1.38 29.74 2.38
C GLU A 334 -0.72 29.91 1.01
N THR A 335 -1.53 29.92 -0.06
CA THR A 335 -1.03 29.96 -1.44
C THR A 335 -0.12 31.17 -1.72
N GLU A 336 -0.51 32.36 -1.29
CA GLU A 336 0.24 33.60 -1.49
C GLU A 336 1.60 33.54 -0.79
N LEU A 337 1.62 33.17 0.50
CA LEU A 337 2.86 33.02 1.26
C LEU A 337 3.81 32.01 0.61
N LEU A 338 3.29 30.88 0.14
CA LEU A 338 4.12 29.86 -0.51
C LEU A 338 4.69 30.36 -1.84
N LEU A 339 3.95 31.15 -2.60
CA LEU A 339 4.44 31.80 -3.81
C LEU A 339 5.50 32.84 -3.49
N ASP A 340 5.29 33.67 -2.47
CA ASP A 340 6.26 34.69 -2.04
C ASP A 340 7.56 34.05 -1.56
N LEU A 341 7.47 32.95 -0.79
CA LEU A 341 8.63 32.18 -0.34
C LEU A 341 9.38 31.51 -1.49
N TRP A 342 8.68 31.06 -2.53
CA TRP A 342 9.28 30.32 -3.63
C TRP A 342 9.88 31.24 -4.70
N LEU A 343 9.13 32.26 -5.15
CA LEU A 343 9.51 33.13 -6.26
C LEU A 343 10.08 34.48 -5.78
N GLY A 344 9.76 34.90 -4.56
CA GLY A 344 9.95 36.27 -4.08
C GLY A 344 8.72 37.13 -4.36
N PRO A 345 8.35 38.05 -3.45
CA PRO A 345 7.09 38.80 -3.51
C PRO A 345 6.92 39.61 -4.82
N ASP A 346 8.00 40.19 -5.34
CA ASP A 346 7.95 41.02 -6.56
C ASP A 346 7.92 40.21 -7.88
N LYS A 347 8.08 38.88 -7.80
CA LYS A 347 8.22 38.00 -8.97
C LYS A 347 7.03 37.07 -9.18
N VAL A 348 6.01 37.15 -8.33
CA VAL A 348 4.82 36.31 -8.42
C VAL A 348 3.99 36.73 -9.64
N PRO A 349 3.75 35.84 -10.62
CA PRO A 349 2.94 36.19 -11.78
C PRO A 349 1.49 36.50 -11.41
N PRO A 350 0.82 37.40 -12.14
CA PRO A 350 -0.58 37.72 -11.89
C PRO A 350 -1.47 36.48 -12.04
N HIS A 351 -2.50 36.36 -11.21
CA HIS A 351 -3.43 35.22 -11.15
C HIS A 351 -2.84 33.88 -10.69
N ALA A 352 -1.54 33.77 -10.40
CA ALA A 352 -0.91 32.50 -10.02
C ALA A 352 -1.59 31.84 -8.80
N ALA A 353 -1.91 32.60 -7.75
CA ALA A 353 -2.60 32.08 -6.57
C ALA A 353 -3.99 31.52 -6.91
N THR A 354 -4.77 32.22 -7.74
CA THR A 354 -6.10 31.78 -8.18
C THR A 354 -6.00 30.50 -9.02
N PHE A 355 -5.03 30.43 -9.93
CA PHE A 355 -4.82 29.25 -10.76
C PHE A 355 -4.41 28.03 -9.94
N ILE A 356 -3.50 28.17 -8.97
CA ILE A 356 -3.11 27.08 -8.08
C ILE A 356 -4.33 26.56 -7.30
N ARG A 357 -5.17 27.44 -6.76
CA ARG A 357 -6.38 27.03 -6.04
C ARG A 357 -7.32 26.19 -6.90
N LEU A 358 -7.59 26.65 -8.13
CA LEU A 358 -8.47 25.95 -9.06
C LEU A 358 -7.84 24.66 -9.59
N ALA A 359 -6.54 24.63 -9.85
CA ALA A 359 -5.81 23.45 -10.29
C ALA A 359 -5.87 22.34 -9.22
N ILE A 360 -5.57 22.68 -7.95
CA ILE A 360 -5.66 21.71 -6.85
C ILE A 360 -7.11 21.25 -6.63
N ALA A 361 -8.10 22.14 -6.73
CA ALA A 361 -9.51 21.74 -6.66
C ALA A 361 -9.87 20.73 -7.76
N SER A 362 -9.37 20.94 -8.99
CA SER A 362 -9.61 20.03 -10.12
C SER A 362 -9.01 18.63 -9.92
N LEU A 363 -7.94 18.49 -9.11
CA LEU A 363 -7.31 17.20 -8.81
C LEU A 363 -8.26 16.22 -8.11
N PHE A 364 -9.15 16.72 -7.25
CA PHE A 364 -10.11 15.88 -6.54
C PHE A 364 -11.11 15.22 -7.49
N VAL A 365 -11.49 15.89 -8.58
CA VAL A 365 -12.35 15.32 -9.63
C VAL A 365 -11.57 14.32 -10.49
N ASP A 366 -10.38 14.72 -10.95
CA ASP A 366 -9.56 13.91 -11.88
C ASP A 366 -9.13 12.58 -11.24
N LEU A 367 -8.51 12.65 -10.07
CA LEU A 367 -7.87 11.50 -9.43
C LEU A 367 -8.86 10.48 -8.89
N SER A 368 -10.08 10.90 -8.58
CA SER A 368 -11.18 10.01 -8.18
C SER A 368 -11.58 9.02 -9.27
N GLY A 369 -11.27 9.32 -10.54
CA GLY A 369 -11.58 8.45 -11.66
C GLY A 369 -10.50 7.41 -12.00
N ASN A 370 -9.29 7.50 -11.43
CA ASN A 370 -8.15 6.69 -11.89
C ASN A 370 -8.29 5.19 -11.57
N SER A 371 -8.73 4.86 -10.35
CA SER A 371 -8.98 3.46 -9.96
C SER A 371 -10.15 2.85 -10.74
N LEU A 372 -11.16 3.67 -11.07
CA LEU A 372 -12.30 3.27 -11.90
C LEU A 372 -11.88 3.01 -13.35
N LEU A 373 -11.03 3.89 -13.91
CA LEU A 373 -10.43 3.68 -15.22
C LEU A 373 -9.64 2.37 -15.26
N THR A 374 -8.83 2.11 -14.24
CA THR A 374 -8.04 0.88 -14.13
C THR A 374 -8.94 -0.37 -14.13
N LEU A 375 -10.07 -0.32 -13.41
CA LEU A 375 -11.06 -1.40 -13.43
C LEU A 375 -11.66 -1.61 -14.83
N VAL A 376 -12.09 -0.54 -15.52
CA VAL A 376 -12.62 -0.65 -16.89
C VAL A 376 -11.56 -1.17 -17.84
N GLN A 377 -10.32 -0.71 -17.70
CA GLN A 377 -9.19 -1.22 -18.46
C GLN A 377 -9.02 -2.71 -18.20
N ALA A 378 -9.10 -3.20 -16.97
CA ALA A 378 -8.97 -4.63 -16.67
C ALA A 378 -9.99 -5.52 -17.43
N THR A 379 -11.16 -4.99 -17.80
CA THR A 379 -12.19 -5.74 -18.56
C THR A 379 -11.85 -6.08 -20.00
N GLY A 380 -10.88 -5.40 -20.63
CA GLY A 380 -10.67 -5.52 -22.08
C GLY A 380 -11.51 -4.57 -22.94
N ARG A 381 -12.69 -4.13 -22.47
CA ARG A 381 -13.72 -3.50 -23.32
C ARG A 381 -13.70 -1.97 -23.28
N VAL A 382 -12.56 -1.37 -23.66
CA VAL A 382 -12.33 0.07 -23.46
C VAL A 382 -12.89 1.00 -24.55
N ARG A 383 -13.27 0.47 -25.72
CA ARG A 383 -13.71 1.30 -26.88
C ARG A 383 -14.83 2.27 -26.53
N ARG A 384 -15.95 1.76 -26.00
CA ARG A 384 -17.12 2.60 -25.65
C ARG A 384 -16.76 3.62 -24.58
N TYR A 385 -15.95 3.20 -23.61
CA TYR A 385 -15.51 4.08 -22.52
C TYR A 385 -14.71 5.27 -23.04
N TYR A 386 -13.68 5.03 -23.85
CA TYR A 386 -12.82 6.09 -24.37
C TYR A 386 -13.49 6.93 -25.45
N LEU A 387 -14.44 6.37 -26.21
CA LEU A 387 -15.21 7.15 -27.16
C LEU A 387 -16.05 8.22 -26.45
N ILE A 388 -16.84 7.82 -25.45
CA ILE A 388 -17.73 8.74 -24.72
C ILE A 388 -16.89 9.76 -23.94
N THR A 389 -16.00 9.29 -23.06
CA THR A 389 -15.20 10.17 -22.20
C THR A 389 -14.23 11.05 -23.00
N GLY A 390 -13.71 10.54 -24.12
CA GLY A 390 -12.84 11.30 -25.02
C GLY A 390 -13.57 12.44 -25.73
N LEU A 391 -14.74 12.16 -26.32
CA LEU A 391 -15.57 13.18 -26.98
C LEU A 391 -15.95 14.31 -26.02
N THR A 392 -16.37 13.97 -24.80
CA THR A 392 -16.69 14.96 -23.76
C THR A 392 -15.44 15.77 -23.38
N SER A 393 -14.28 15.11 -23.22
CA SER A 393 -13.01 15.79 -22.92
C SER A 393 -12.62 16.79 -24.03
N TYR A 394 -12.80 16.44 -25.30
CA TYR A 394 -12.44 17.34 -26.41
C TYR A 394 -13.23 18.64 -26.46
N LEU A 395 -14.40 18.73 -25.79
CA LEU A 395 -15.17 19.98 -25.70
C LEU A 395 -14.48 21.05 -24.85
N GLY A 396 -13.59 20.68 -23.93
CA GLY A 396 -13.00 21.63 -22.98
C GLY A 396 -12.18 22.75 -23.65
N LEU A 397 -11.41 22.45 -24.69
CA LEU A 397 -10.58 23.44 -25.37
C LEU A 397 -11.39 24.40 -26.26
N PRO A 398 -12.34 23.92 -27.12
CA PRO A 398 -13.29 24.77 -27.82
C PRO A 398 -14.12 25.66 -26.88
N LEU A 399 -14.63 25.12 -25.77
CA LEU A 399 -15.38 25.90 -24.79
C LEU A 399 -14.51 26.97 -24.13
N THR A 400 -13.26 26.66 -23.82
CA THR A 400 -12.29 27.63 -23.27
C THR A 400 -12.03 28.77 -24.26
N TRP A 401 -11.78 28.43 -25.52
CA TRP A 401 -11.59 29.42 -26.58
C TRP A 401 -12.84 30.30 -26.78
N LEU A 402 -14.04 29.69 -26.78
CA LEU A 402 -15.30 30.42 -26.91
C LEU A 402 -15.53 31.36 -25.73
N ALA A 403 -15.28 30.92 -24.50
CA ALA A 403 -15.42 31.76 -23.31
C ALA A 403 -14.49 32.98 -23.38
N PHE A 404 -13.24 32.81 -23.80
CA PHE A 404 -12.31 33.95 -23.95
C PHE A 404 -12.73 34.89 -25.09
N ARG A 405 -13.26 34.36 -26.19
CA ARG A 405 -13.87 35.18 -27.26
C ARG A 405 -15.06 36.01 -26.77
N LEU A 406 -15.83 35.51 -25.81
CA LEU A 406 -16.95 36.22 -25.18
C LEU A 406 -16.51 37.18 -24.06
N GLY A 407 -15.21 37.40 -23.87
CA GLY A 407 -14.67 38.35 -22.87
C GLY A 407 -14.50 37.77 -21.47
N ALA A 408 -14.59 36.45 -21.30
CA ALA A 408 -14.37 35.81 -20.00
C ALA A 408 -12.89 35.89 -19.58
N GLY A 409 -12.62 36.10 -18.28
CA GLY A 409 -11.25 36.19 -17.75
C GLY A 409 -10.48 34.86 -17.77
N PRO A 410 -9.15 34.87 -17.52
CA PRO A 410 -8.29 33.72 -17.76
C PRO A 410 -8.54 32.52 -16.80
N ALA A 411 -9.17 32.75 -15.65
CA ALA A 411 -9.57 31.69 -14.72
C ALA A 411 -10.61 30.72 -15.32
N TRP A 412 -11.36 31.15 -16.35
CA TRP A 412 -12.37 30.31 -17.01
C TRP A 412 -11.81 29.04 -17.65
N ALA A 413 -10.53 29.03 -18.04
CA ALA A 413 -9.87 27.79 -18.49
C ALA A 413 -9.96 26.67 -17.44
N TYR A 414 -9.85 27.00 -16.14
CA TYR A 414 -9.97 26.01 -15.07
C TYR A 414 -11.42 25.70 -14.70
N TYR A 415 -12.32 26.68 -14.72
CA TYR A 415 -13.75 26.41 -14.48
C TYR A 415 -14.33 25.46 -15.52
N ILE A 416 -14.01 25.69 -16.80
CA ILE A 416 -14.44 24.82 -17.90
C ILE A 416 -13.79 23.45 -17.78
N PHE A 417 -12.50 23.38 -17.43
CA PHE A 417 -11.84 22.11 -17.16
C PHE A 417 -12.57 21.32 -16.05
N ILE A 418 -12.85 21.94 -14.90
CA ILE A 418 -13.56 21.29 -13.78
C ILE A 418 -14.95 20.82 -14.22
N MET A 419 -15.69 21.65 -14.96
CA MET A 419 -17.02 21.32 -15.48
C MET A 419 -16.98 20.09 -16.39
N VAL A 420 -16.10 20.11 -17.41
CA VAL A 420 -15.96 19.02 -18.37
C VAL A 420 -15.50 17.73 -17.69
N TYR A 421 -14.51 17.80 -16.80
CA TYR A 421 -14.01 16.62 -16.09
C TYR A 421 -14.98 16.08 -15.04
N SER A 422 -15.88 16.92 -14.51
CA SER A 422 -16.99 16.45 -13.68
C SER A 422 -18.01 15.67 -14.50
N ALA A 423 -18.33 16.13 -15.72
CA ALA A 423 -19.17 15.37 -16.66
C ALA A 423 -18.51 14.03 -17.03
N VAL A 424 -17.22 14.04 -17.38
CA VAL A 424 -16.44 12.82 -17.62
C VAL A 424 -16.47 11.89 -16.40
N PHE A 425 -16.37 12.41 -15.18
CA PHE A 425 -16.46 11.60 -13.97
C PHE A 425 -17.82 10.92 -13.80
N VAL A 426 -18.92 11.63 -14.08
CA VAL A 426 -20.28 11.04 -14.08
C VAL A 426 -20.41 9.94 -15.14
N GLU A 427 -19.93 10.19 -16.36
CA GLU A 427 -19.90 9.18 -17.42
C GLU A 427 -19.09 7.94 -16.99
N ARG A 428 -17.94 8.14 -16.33
CA ARG A 428 -17.11 7.04 -15.80
C ARG A 428 -17.92 6.17 -14.83
N LEU A 429 -18.66 6.77 -13.89
CA LEU A 429 -19.48 6.01 -12.93
C LEU A 429 -20.54 5.15 -13.65
N ILE A 430 -21.26 5.74 -14.60
CA ILE A 430 -22.30 5.05 -15.38
C ILE A 430 -21.69 3.88 -16.17
N LEU A 431 -20.58 4.14 -16.86
CA LEU A 431 -19.92 3.15 -17.71
C LEU A 431 -19.30 2.01 -16.94
N VAL A 432 -18.65 2.30 -15.80
CA VAL A 432 -18.07 1.28 -14.92
C VAL A 432 -19.16 0.36 -14.40
N HIS A 433 -20.26 0.92 -13.87
CA HIS A 433 -21.37 0.13 -13.36
C HIS A 433 -21.97 -0.77 -14.44
N ARG A 434 -22.27 -0.23 -15.63
CA ARG A 434 -22.84 -1.02 -16.74
C ARG A 434 -21.92 -2.11 -17.28
N GLN A 435 -20.60 -2.00 -17.10
CA GLN A 435 -19.64 -2.96 -17.65
C GLN A 435 -19.18 -4.01 -16.64
N THR A 436 -19.22 -3.69 -15.35
CA THR A 436 -18.59 -4.52 -14.31
C THR A 436 -19.52 -4.88 -13.15
N ASP A 437 -20.72 -4.31 -13.10
CA ASP A 437 -21.65 -4.40 -11.97
C ASP A 437 -21.09 -3.78 -10.68
N PHE A 438 -20.13 -2.86 -10.81
CA PHE A 438 -19.52 -2.18 -9.67
C PHE A 438 -20.58 -1.45 -8.82
N PRO A 439 -20.59 -1.65 -7.49
CA PRO A 439 -21.64 -1.10 -6.63
C PRO A 439 -21.44 0.42 -6.44
N LEU A 440 -22.30 1.21 -7.07
CA LEU A 440 -22.23 2.68 -7.02
C LEU A 440 -22.60 3.25 -5.65
N ARG A 441 -23.58 2.68 -4.94
CA ARG A 441 -24.05 3.23 -3.67
C ARG A 441 -22.93 3.31 -2.59
N PRO A 442 -22.17 2.23 -2.31
CA PRO A 442 -21.03 2.31 -1.39
C PRO A 442 -19.94 3.28 -1.86
N TYR A 443 -19.71 3.36 -3.18
CA TYR A 443 -18.71 4.27 -3.74
C TYR A 443 -19.10 5.74 -3.58
N LEU A 444 -20.34 6.11 -3.89
CA LEU A 444 -20.85 7.47 -3.71
C LEU A 444 -20.87 7.87 -2.23
N ARG A 445 -21.23 6.95 -1.32
CA ARG A 445 -21.10 7.18 0.13
C ARG A 445 -19.66 7.48 0.53
N LEU A 446 -18.69 6.71 0.02
CA LEU A 446 -17.26 6.96 0.26
C LEU A 446 -16.84 8.34 -0.25
N LEU A 447 -17.25 8.73 -1.47
CA LEU A 447 -16.95 10.07 -2.01
C LEU A 447 -17.55 11.19 -1.16
N ALA A 448 -18.79 11.05 -0.73
CA ALA A 448 -19.43 12.02 0.15
C ALA A 448 -18.64 12.19 1.45
N LEU A 449 -18.22 11.09 2.08
CA LEU A 449 -17.39 11.14 3.28
C LEU A 449 -16.00 11.78 3.03
N LEU A 450 -15.39 11.54 1.87
CA LEU A 450 -14.12 12.17 1.48
C LEU A 450 -14.27 13.68 1.26
N VAL A 451 -15.34 14.12 0.60
CA VAL A 451 -15.68 15.54 0.45
C VAL A 451 -15.90 16.18 1.81
N MET A 452 -16.69 15.54 2.69
CA MET A 452 -16.91 16.03 4.06
C MET A 452 -15.61 16.12 4.86
N THR A 453 -14.72 15.12 4.73
CA THR A 453 -13.37 15.16 5.33
C THR A 453 -12.59 16.37 4.85
N SER A 454 -12.64 16.65 3.54
CA SER A 454 -11.93 17.76 2.92
C SER A 454 -12.46 19.11 3.40
N CYS A 455 -13.79 19.29 3.39
CA CYS A 455 -14.45 20.49 3.89
C CYS A 455 -14.14 20.72 5.38
N PHE A 456 -14.25 19.67 6.20
CA PHE A 456 -13.97 19.74 7.64
C PHE A 456 -12.51 20.13 7.90
N SER A 457 -11.56 19.54 7.18
CA SER A 457 -10.13 19.84 7.34
C SER A 457 -9.77 21.25 6.88
N MET A 458 -10.38 21.71 5.78
CA MET A 458 -10.15 23.06 5.25
C MET A 458 -10.77 24.16 6.12
N MET A 459 -11.90 23.88 6.79
CA MET A 459 -12.52 24.80 7.73
C MET A 459 -11.55 25.24 8.83
N PHE A 460 -10.72 24.32 9.35
CA PHE A 460 -9.71 24.65 10.35
C PHE A 460 -8.55 25.49 9.80
N CYS A 461 -8.21 25.32 8.52
CA CYS A 461 -7.22 26.18 7.85
C CYS A 461 -7.75 27.62 7.73
N LEU A 462 -9.03 27.77 7.40
CA LEU A 462 -9.70 29.07 7.36
C LEU A 462 -9.84 29.69 8.75
N PHE A 463 -10.16 28.89 9.77
CA PHE A 463 -10.24 29.33 11.16
C PHE A 463 -8.91 29.89 11.65
N ALA A 464 -7.78 29.24 11.32
CA ALA A 464 -6.44 29.74 11.65
C ALA A 464 -6.14 31.14 11.08
N ARG A 465 -6.79 31.52 9.97
CA ARG A 465 -6.65 32.88 9.38
C ARG A 465 -7.35 33.97 10.19
N GLY A 466 -8.32 33.62 11.03
CA GLY A 466 -9.04 34.58 11.88
C GLY A 466 -8.23 35.13 13.06
N PHE A 467 -7.11 34.49 13.43
CA PHE A 467 -6.36 34.82 14.65
C PHE A 467 -5.30 35.93 14.50
N GLY A 468 -5.18 36.54 13.31
CA GLY A 468 -4.20 37.62 13.07
C GLY A 468 -2.73 37.21 13.23
N TRP A 469 -2.43 35.90 13.24
CA TRP A 469 -1.06 35.40 13.37
C TRP A 469 -0.18 35.78 12.17
N ALA A 470 1.13 35.91 12.43
CA ALA A 470 2.10 36.10 11.37
C ALA A 470 2.02 34.95 10.34
N PRO A 471 2.25 35.22 9.04
CA PRO A 471 2.00 34.24 7.98
C PRO A 471 2.69 32.88 8.18
N GLY A 472 3.92 32.85 8.69
CA GLY A 472 4.64 31.61 8.98
C GLY A 472 4.00 30.75 10.07
N TRP A 473 3.52 31.37 11.15
CA TRP A 473 2.79 30.67 12.21
C TRP A 473 1.42 30.19 11.73
N ARG A 474 0.75 31.00 10.90
CA ARG A 474 -0.52 30.65 10.26
C ARG A 474 -0.38 29.41 9.37
N LEU A 475 0.67 29.34 8.56
CA LEU A 475 1.02 28.17 7.76
C LEU A 475 1.26 26.95 8.65
N LEU A 476 2.12 27.07 9.67
CA LEU A 476 2.47 25.95 10.56
C LEU A 476 1.24 25.41 11.29
N PHE A 477 0.57 26.25 12.09
CA PHE A 477 -0.56 25.83 12.91
C PHE A 477 -1.78 25.46 12.07
N GLY A 478 -2.07 26.21 11.00
CA GLY A 478 -3.16 25.88 10.07
C GLY A 478 -2.96 24.52 9.41
N THR A 479 -1.74 24.21 8.98
CA THR A 479 -1.40 22.90 8.39
C THR A 479 -1.52 21.78 9.42
N VAL A 480 -0.94 21.95 10.62
CA VAL A 480 -1.02 20.95 11.69
C VAL A 480 -2.47 20.68 12.08
N LEU A 481 -3.27 21.73 12.27
CA LEU A 481 -4.67 21.61 12.65
C LEU A 481 -5.50 20.96 11.51
N GLY A 482 -5.22 21.32 10.26
CA GLY A 482 -5.80 20.67 9.07
C GLY A 482 -5.47 19.18 8.99
N TRP A 483 -4.23 18.78 9.24
CA TRP A 483 -3.83 17.37 9.24
C TRP A 483 -4.41 16.59 10.42
N VAL A 484 -4.46 17.19 11.61
CA VAL A 484 -5.07 16.57 12.80
C VAL A 484 -6.56 16.36 12.58
N SER A 485 -7.28 17.38 12.09
CA SER A 485 -8.71 17.27 11.78
C SER A 485 -8.98 16.24 10.68
N MET A 486 -8.16 16.20 9.62
CA MET A 486 -8.20 15.16 8.60
C MET A 486 -8.02 13.77 9.21
N ALA A 487 -7.03 13.58 10.08
CA ALA A 487 -6.74 12.30 10.72
C ALA A 487 -7.89 11.85 11.63
N VAL A 488 -8.45 12.75 12.43
CA VAL A 488 -9.59 12.46 13.33
C VAL A 488 -10.84 12.06 12.54
N TYR A 489 -11.20 12.82 11.50
CA TYR A 489 -12.38 12.52 10.71
C TYR A 489 -12.21 11.21 9.92
N THR A 490 -11.01 11.00 9.35
CA THR A 490 -10.65 9.76 8.66
C THR A 490 -10.74 8.56 9.60
N TRP A 491 -10.20 8.69 10.82
CA TRP A 491 -10.28 7.66 11.85
C TRP A 491 -11.72 7.27 12.16
N ARG A 492 -12.60 8.26 12.37
CA ARG A 492 -13.99 8.04 12.79
C ARG A 492 -14.91 7.49 11.70
N TYR A 493 -14.73 7.92 10.45
CA TYR A 493 -15.71 7.68 9.38
C TYR A 493 -15.19 6.91 8.17
N LEU A 494 -13.89 7.00 7.85
CA LEU A 494 -13.34 6.42 6.61
C LEU A 494 -12.58 5.11 6.82
N LEU A 495 -11.95 4.93 8.00
CA LEU A 495 -11.24 3.70 8.31
C LEU A 495 -12.21 2.61 8.77
N THR A 496 -12.06 1.43 8.18
CA THR A 496 -12.71 0.19 8.63
C THR A 496 -12.12 -0.28 9.96
N ALA A 497 -12.80 -1.20 10.66
CA ALA A 497 -12.30 -1.82 11.89
C ALA A 497 -10.89 -2.41 11.73
N GLY A 498 -10.66 -3.18 10.65
CA GLY A 498 -9.36 -3.76 10.35
C GLY A 498 -8.27 -2.73 10.05
N GLU A 499 -8.60 -1.62 9.36
CA GLU A 499 -7.66 -0.54 9.11
C GLU A 499 -7.29 0.23 10.39
N ARG A 500 -8.26 0.45 11.29
CA ARG A 500 -8.02 1.06 12.61
C ARG A 500 -7.11 0.19 13.47
N ASP A 501 -7.39 -1.10 13.54
CA ASP A 501 -6.54 -2.05 14.26
C ASP A 501 -5.12 -2.10 13.69
N PHE A 502 -4.98 -2.12 12.35
CA PHE A 502 -3.67 -2.03 11.71
C PHE A 502 -2.90 -0.77 12.11
N VAL A 503 -3.55 0.40 12.09
CA VAL A 503 -2.93 1.66 12.51
C VAL A 503 -2.55 1.62 13.98
N LEU A 504 -3.43 1.17 14.88
CA LEU A 504 -3.14 1.07 16.32
C LEU A 504 -1.99 0.11 16.61
N ARG A 505 -1.91 -1.04 15.94
CA ARG A 505 -0.78 -1.97 16.11
C ARG A 505 0.56 -1.32 15.76
N LYS A 506 0.58 -0.33 14.87
CA LYS A 506 1.80 0.36 14.42
C LYS A 506 2.12 1.61 15.25
N THR A 507 1.13 2.44 15.57
CA THR A 507 1.32 3.72 16.26
C THR A 507 1.08 3.62 17.77
N GLY A 508 0.39 2.57 18.21
CA GLY A 508 -0.04 2.38 19.59
C GLY A 508 1.09 2.26 20.60
N ARG A 509 2.35 2.02 20.17
CA ARG A 509 3.53 2.02 21.04
C ARG A 509 3.65 3.30 21.87
N PHE A 510 3.21 4.43 21.35
CA PHE A 510 3.27 5.74 22.01
C PHE A 510 2.02 6.07 22.85
N LEU A 511 0.97 5.24 22.78
CA LEU A 511 -0.25 5.44 23.55
C LEU A 511 -0.16 4.75 24.92
N PRO A 512 -0.59 5.43 26.01
CA PRO A 512 -0.82 4.79 27.29
C PRO A 512 -1.75 3.57 27.15
N ASP A 513 -1.48 2.50 27.90
CA ASP A 513 -2.18 1.21 27.79
C ASP A 513 -3.71 1.37 27.85
N ARG A 514 -4.21 2.22 28.76
CA ARG A 514 -5.65 2.49 28.90
C ARG A 514 -6.26 3.12 27.65
N LEU A 515 -5.57 4.07 27.01
CA LEU A 515 -6.06 4.72 25.79
C LEU A 515 -6.01 3.77 24.60
N PHE A 516 -4.93 2.99 24.49
CA PHE A 516 -4.79 1.97 23.46
C PHE A 516 -5.92 0.93 23.55
N LEU A 517 -6.16 0.37 24.74
CA LEU A 517 -7.20 -0.65 24.95
C LEU A 517 -8.60 -0.09 24.65
N LYS A 518 -8.91 1.14 25.10
CA LYS A 518 -10.19 1.80 24.75
C LYS A 518 -10.36 1.97 23.24
N ALA A 519 -9.34 2.45 22.54
CA ALA A 519 -9.40 2.67 21.10
C ALA A 519 -9.52 1.35 20.33
N LYS A 520 -8.75 0.33 20.72
CA LYS A 520 -8.77 -0.99 20.09
C LYS A 520 -10.09 -1.72 20.33
N TYR A 521 -10.59 -1.71 21.56
CA TYR A 521 -11.87 -2.33 21.91
C TYR A 521 -13.02 -1.70 21.12
N ARG A 522 -13.06 -0.36 21.02
CA ARG A 522 -14.05 0.34 20.18
C ARG A 522 -13.90 0.01 18.69
N ALA A 523 -12.68 -0.22 18.20
CA ALA A 523 -12.45 -0.60 16.82
C ALA A 523 -12.94 -2.02 16.49
N VAL A 524 -12.90 -2.94 17.47
CA VAL A 524 -13.29 -4.35 17.29
C VAL A 524 -14.78 -4.57 17.52
N TYR A 525 -15.32 -4.06 18.64
CA TYR A 525 -16.68 -4.36 19.09
C TYR A 525 -17.71 -3.26 18.75
N ASP A 526 -17.28 -2.14 18.16
CA ASP A 526 -18.08 -0.93 17.94
C ASP A 526 -18.87 -0.41 19.17
N ARG A 527 -18.39 -0.73 20.38
CA ARG A 527 -18.88 -0.22 21.67
C ARG A 527 -17.73 0.33 22.53
N PRO A 528 -17.95 1.34 23.38
CA PRO A 528 -16.87 1.86 24.23
C PRO A 528 -16.49 0.84 25.31
N LEU A 529 -15.20 0.76 25.67
CA LEU A 529 -14.74 -0.10 26.76
C LEU A 529 -15.12 0.49 28.12
N SER A 530 -15.95 -0.21 28.88
CA SER A 530 -16.19 0.05 30.30
C SER A 530 -15.09 -0.59 31.16
N VAL A 531 -14.32 0.23 31.88
CA VAL A 531 -13.28 -0.27 32.82
C VAL A 531 -13.72 -0.14 34.27
N SER A 532 -14.66 0.76 34.58
CA SER A 532 -15.15 0.97 35.96
C SER A 532 -16.27 0.01 36.36
N GLY A 533 -16.99 -0.53 35.38
CA GLY A 533 -18.01 -1.56 35.58
C GLY A 533 -18.10 -2.45 34.34
N PRO A 534 -17.07 -3.28 34.09
CA PRO A 534 -17.07 -4.18 32.94
C PRO A 534 -18.12 -5.28 33.15
N VAL A 535 -18.95 -5.55 32.16
CA VAL A 535 -20.01 -6.58 32.25
C VAL A 535 -19.65 -7.78 31.37
N TYR A 536 -19.25 -7.53 30.14
CA TYR A 536 -18.86 -8.55 29.17
C TYR A 536 -17.53 -9.21 29.58
N PHE A 537 -17.38 -10.50 29.30
CA PHE A 537 -16.14 -11.24 29.50
C PHE A 537 -14.96 -10.54 28.80
N THR A 538 -15.15 -10.09 27.57
CA THR A 538 -14.12 -9.37 26.80
C THR A 538 -13.73 -8.02 27.41
N GLU A 539 -14.64 -7.29 28.06
CA GLU A 539 -14.32 -6.07 28.83
C GLU A 539 -13.53 -6.39 30.09
N LYS A 540 -13.93 -7.45 30.80
CA LYS A 540 -13.28 -7.90 32.04
C LYS A 540 -11.85 -8.38 31.78
N LEU A 541 -11.59 -9.00 30.63
CA LEU A 541 -10.23 -9.27 30.17
C LEU A 541 -9.39 -7.97 30.02
N GLN A 542 -9.96 -6.88 29.50
CA GLN A 542 -9.23 -5.61 29.41
C GLN A 542 -9.05 -4.95 30.78
N TRP A 543 -10.03 -5.11 31.68
CA TRP A 543 -9.89 -4.72 33.08
C TRP A 543 -8.73 -5.47 33.74
N GLN A 544 -8.64 -6.78 33.54
CA GLN A 544 -7.59 -7.62 34.10
C GLN A 544 -6.20 -7.13 33.66
N LYS A 545 -6.00 -6.88 32.37
CA LYS A 545 -4.73 -6.30 31.85
C LYS A 545 -4.34 -4.98 32.51
N LEU A 546 -5.32 -4.15 32.89
CA LEU A 546 -5.07 -2.82 33.45
C LEU A 546 -4.89 -2.84 34.98
N ARG A 547 -5.57 -3.76 35.67
CA ARG A 547 -5.74 -3.73 37.14
C ARG A 547 -5.10 -4.91 37.85
N ASP A 548 -5.19 -6.10 37.26
CA ASP A 548 -4.65 -7.33 37.83
C ASP A 548 -3.23 -7.56 37.31
N ARG A 549 -2.27 -7.21 38.17
CA ARG A 549 -0.83 -7.26 37.88
C ARG A 549 -0.11 -8.32 38.70
N ASN A 550 -0.75 -9.46 38.91
CA ASN A 550 -0.12 -10.57 39.61
C ASN A 550 1.19 -10.97 38.92
N PRO A 551 2.36 -10.88 39.60
CA PRO A 551 3.65 -11.18 38.99
C PRO A 551 3.81 -12.66 38.62
N LEU A 552 3.06 -13.55 39.27
CA LEU A 552 3.09 -14.99 38.97
C LEU A 552 2.69 -15.29 37.52
N TYR A 553 1.88 -14.42 36.90
CA TYR A 553 1.47 -14.59 35.51
C TYR A 553 2.64 -14.63 34.54
N HIS A 554 3.75 -13.94 34.84
CA HIS A 554 4.95 -13.98 34.03
C HIS A 554 5.57 -15.37 33.97
N THR A 555 5.64 -16.05 35.12
CA THR A 555 6.11 -17.44 35.22
C THR A 555 5.17 -18.40 34.49
N LEU A 556 3.86 -18.21 34.65
CA LEU A 556 2.85 -19.14 34.13
C LEU A 556 2.69 -19.09 32.61
N VAL A 557 2.97 -17.96 31.97
CA VAL A 557 2.94 -17.86 30.50
C VAL A 557 4.29 -18.17 29.84
N ASP A 558 5.38 -18.23 30.61
CA ASP A 558 6.68 -18.68 30.11
C ASP A 558 6.68 -20.20 29.97
N LYS A 559 6.79 -20.68 28.73
CA LYS A 559 6.68 -22.11 28.40
C LYS A 559 7.76 -23.00 29.01
N ALA A 560 8.87 -22.43 29.48
CA ALA A 560 9.90 -23.15 30.21
C ALA A 560 9.66 -23.07 31.73
N GLU A 561 9.45 -21.86 32.27
CA GLU A 561 9.32 -21.65 33.73
C GLU A 561 8.00 -22.18 34.32
N VAL A 562 6.96 -22.34 33.49
CA VAL A 562 5.68 -22.90 33.93
C VAL A 562 5.77 -24.37 34.32
N LYS A 563 6.71 -25.11 33.74
CA LYS A 563 6.75 -26.57 33.85
C LYS A 563 7.02 -27.07 35.28
N PRO A 564 8.03 -26.57 36.02
CA PRO A 564 8.20 -26.93 37.43
C PRO A 564 6.97 -26.61 38.30
N TYR A 565 6.30 -25.49 38.00
CA TYR A 565 5.10 -25.07 38.73
C TYR A 565 3.92 -26.04 38.51
N VAL A 566 3.72 -26.49 37.26
CA VAL A 566 2.67 -27.47 36.92
C VAL A 566 3.00 -28.83 37.51
N ALA A 567 4.26 -29.29 37.35
CA ALA A 567 4.72 -30.57 37.89
C ALA A 567 4.50 -30.66 39.41
N ALA A 568 4.81 -29.59 40.15
CA ALA A 568 4.61 -29.54 41.60
C ALA A 568 3.14 -29.63 42.05
N ARG A 569 2.17 -29.37 41.16
CA ARG A 569 0.73 -29.35 41.49
C ARG A 569 -0.03 -30.55 41.02
N ILE A 570 0.27 -31.03 39.82
CA ILE A 570 -0.48 -32.12 39.22
C ILE A 570 0.36 -33.35 38.93
N GLY A 571 1.69 -33.29 39.05
CA GLY A 571 2.59 -34.41 38.75
C GLY A 571 3.41 -34.18 37.47
N GLU A 572 4.60 -34.79 37.40
CA GLU A 572 5.50 -34.70 36.24
C GLU A 572 4.95 -35.44 35.01
N GLU A 573 4.13 -36.46 35.22
CA GLU A 573 3.48 -37.26 34.18
C GLU A 573 2.54 -36.46 33.28
N HIS A 574 2.06 -35.30 33.74
CA HIS A 574 1.19 -34.40 33.00
C HIS A 574 1.95 -33.26 32.31
N VAL A 575 3.28 -33.23 32.38
CA VAL A 575 4.11 -32.17 31.79
C VAL A 575 4.83 -32.71 30.55
N VAL A 576 4.66 -32.02 29.42
CA VAL A 576 5.36 -32.36 28.16
C VAL A 576 6.87 -32.28 28.37
N ARG A 577 7.60 -33.31 27.93
CA ARG A 577 9.05 -33.39 28.13
C ARG A 577 9.79 -32.25 27.42
N THR A 578 10.63 -31.54 28.17
CA THR A 578 11.57 -30.54 27.62
C THR A 578 12.84 -31.22 27.13
N LEU A 579 13.26 -30.89 25.91
CA LEU A 579 14.47 -31.42 25.29
C LEU A 579 15.65 -30.43 25.35
N GLY A 580 15.36 -29.13 25.47
CA GLY A 580 16.40 -28.09 25.62
C GLY A 580 15.82 -26.68 25.68
N VAL A 581 16.58 -25.74 26.23
CA VAL A 581 16.24 -24.31 26.32
C VAL A 581 17.47 -23.47 25.97
N TRP A 582 17.31 -22.48 25.10
CA TRP A 582 18.42 -21.65 24.60
C TRP A 582 18.02 -20.18 24.49
N ASN A 583 19.01 -19.28 24.56
CA ASN A 583 18.78 -17.84 24.39
C ASN A 583 18.86 -17.42 22.91
N GLU A 584 19.61 -18.16 22.10
CA GLU A 584 19.82 -17.86 20.69
C GLU A 584 19.64 -19.10 19.80
N VAL A 585 19.25 -18.88 18.53
CA VAL A 585 19.09 -19.97 17.55
C VAL A 585 20.40 -20.69 17.21
N SER A 586 21.53 -20.01 17.37
CA SER A 586 22.89 -20.53 17.16
C SER A 586 23.30 -21.56 18.22
N GLN A 587 22.65 -21.53 19.38
CA GLN A 587 22.97 -22.39 20.53
C GLN A 587 22.22 -23.72 20.50
N ILE A 588 21.29 -23.91 19.55
CA ILE A 588 20.49 -25.13 19.44
C ILE A 588 21.44 -26.30 19.13
N ASP A 589 21.52 -27.26 20.05
CA ASP A 589 22.22 -28.52 19.83
C ASP A 589 21.33 -29.44 18.99
N TRP A 590 21.58 -29.42 17.68
CA TRP A 590 20.82 -30.24 16.75
C TRP A 590 21.07 -31.72 16.93
N ASP A 591 22.25 -32.15 17.37
CA ASP A 591 22.61 -33.57 17.44
C ASP A 591 21.97 -34.24 18.66
N ALA A 592 21.83 -33.53 19.77
CA ALA A 592 21.11 -33.99 20.95
C ALA A 592 19.59 -34.13 20.74
N LEU A 593 19.01 -33.40 19.76
CA LEU A 593 17.58 -33.47 19.49
C LEU A 593 17.18 -34.81 18.83
N PRO A 594 16.07 -35.43 19.26
CA PRO A 594 15.56 -36.67 18.68
C PRO A 594 15.13 -36.48 17.21
N ARG A 595 14.70 -37.56 16.56
CA ARG A 595 14.21 -37.50 15.17
C ARG A 595 13.01 -36.57 14.99
N GLN A 596 12.20 -36.39 16.04
CA GLN A 596 10.99 -35.57 16.02
C GLN A 596 10.92 -34.64 17.24
N PHE A 597 10.63 -33.37 17.03
CA PHE A 597 10.57 -32.36 18.10
C PHE A 597 9.78 -31.12 17.66
N VAL A 598 9.43 -30.26 18.62
CA VAL A 598 8.81 -28.96 18.37
C VAL A 598 9.68 -27.87 18.98
N LEU A 599 10.02 -26.85 18.18
CA LEU A 599 10.69 -25.63 18.65
C LEU A 599 9.67 -24.51 18.76
N LYS A 600 9.72 -23.74 19.86
CA LYS A 600 8.88 -22.55 20.07
C LYS A 600 9.62 -21.53 20.93
N CYS A 601 9.23 -20.26 20.85
CA CYS A 601 9.71 -19.26 21.80
C CYS A 601 8.90 -19.32 23.11
N THR A 602 9.55 -19.04 24.23
CA THR A 602 8.95 -19.13 25.57
C THR A 602 7.95 -18.00 25.84
N HIS A 603 8.19 -16.81 25.31
CA HIS A 603 7.52 -15.55 25.65
C HIS A 603 6.36 -15.15 24.74
N ASP A 604 6.08 -15.91 23.67
CA ASP A 604 5.11 -15.50 22.64
C ASP A 604 4.13 -16.61 22.24
N SER A 605 3.13 -16.24 21.45
CA SER A 605 2.25 -17.19 20.73
C SER A 605 2.49 -17.10 19.23
N GLY A 606 2.73 -18.25 18.57
CA GLY A 606 2.82 -18.40 17.12
C GLY A 606 4.21 -18.67 16.52
N SER A 607 5.27 -18.70 17.33
CA SER A 607 6.66 -19.00 16.91
C SER A 607 6.98 -20.50 16.76
N ILE A 608 6.01 -21.32 16.35
CA ILE A 608 6.17 -22.79 16.33
C ILE A 608 6.89 -23.26 15.06
N ALA A 609 7.88 -24.13 15.21
CA ALA A 609 8.49 -24.91 14.13
C ALA A 609 8.43 -26.41 14.49
N ILE A 610 7.69 -27.18 13.70
CA ILE A 610 7.43 -28.61 13.95
C ILE A 610 8.39 -29.43 13.08
N CYS A 611 9.18 -30.28 13.72
CA CYS A 611 10.03 -31.26 13.06
C CYS A 611 9.40 -32.65 13.20
N ALA A 612 8.66 -33.09 12.17
CA ALA A 612 8.13 -34.46 12.10
C ALA A 612 9.16 -35.47 11.56
N ASP A 613 10.16 -35.01 10.80
CA ASP A 613 11.35 -35.79 10.44
C ASP A 613 12.56 -34.88 10.24
N LYS A 614 13.64 -35.16 10.98
CA LYS A 614 14.87 -34.37 11.03
C LYS A 614 15.62 -34.32 9.69
N THR A 615 15.40 -35.29 8.80
CA THR A 615 16.05 -35.36 7.47
C THR A 615 15.45 -34.39 6.46
N SER A 616 14.16 -34.07 6.58
CA SER A 616 13.44 -33.17 5.68
C SER A 616 13.11 -31.81 6.31
N PHE A 617 13.52 -31.59 7.56
CA PHE A 617 13.22 -30.36 8.29
C PHE A 617 14.08 -29.19 7.80
N ASP A 618 13.42 -28.14 7.32
CA ASP A 618 14.07 -26.89 6.90
C ASP A 618 14.52 -26.07 8.13
N ARG A 619 15.78 -26.27 8.50
CA ARG A 619 16.42 -25.60 9.64
C ARG A 619 16.54 -24.09 9.44
N ASP A 620 16.88 -23.65 8.23
CA ASP A 620 17.12 -22.24 7.94
C ASP A 620 15.84 -21.42 8.09
N THR A 621 14.73 -21.92 7.55
CA THR A 621 13.41 -21.29 7.69
C THR A 621 12.96 -21.29 9.16
N ALA A 622 13.19 -22.37 9.89
CA ALA A 622 12.86 -22.46 11.32
C ALA A 622 13.69 -21.46 12.16
N CYS A 623 15.00 -21.42 11.97
CA CYS A 623 15.90 -20.47 12.65
C CYS A 623 15.55 -19.02 12.32
N ALA A 624 15.26 -18.70 11.05
CA ALA A 624 14.83 -17.36 10.66
C ALA A 624 13.51 -16.96 11.35
N LYS A 625 12.55 -17.88 11.45
CA LYS A 625 11.26 -17.66 12.12
C LYS A 625 11.44 -17.42 13.63
N LEU A 626 12.23 -18.26 14.31
CA LEU A 626 12.51 -18.16 15.74
C LEU A 626 13.32 -16.90 16.08
N SER A 627 14.38 -16.60 15.32
CA SER A 627 15.18 -15.39 15.49
C SER A 627 14.33 -14.12 15.33
N ALA A 628 13.43 -14.09 14.34
CA ALA A 628 12.52 -12.98 14.16
C ALA A 628 11.45 -12.85 15.28
N ALA A 629 11.20 -13.92 16.05
CA ALA A 629 10.27 -13.92 17.18
C ALA A 629 10.95 -13.49 18.49
N LEU A 630 12.20 -13.87 18.72
CA LEU A 630 13.00 -13.44 19.89
C LEU A 630 13.06 -11.92 20.05
N HIS A 631 13.11 -11.18 18.94
CA HIS A 631 13.18 -9.72 18.95
C HIS A 631 11.82 -9.01 19.16
N ARG A 632 10.72 -9.76 19.34
CA ARG A 632 9.37 -9.19 19.47
C ARG A 632 8.95 -9.06 20.93
N GLU A 633 8.48 -7.88 21.30
CA GLU A 633 7.78 -7.67 22.56
C GLU A 633 6.31 -8.12 22.42
N HIS A 634 6.03 -9.41 22.66
CA HIS A 634 4.71 -10.02 22.46
C HIS A 634 3.58 -9.24 23.15
N TRP A 635 3.80 -8.86 24.42
CA TRP A 635 2.85 -8.13 25.25
C TRP A 635 2.32 -6.85 24.60
N ARG A 636 3.13 -6.16 23.77
CA ARG A 636 2.76 -4.85 23.21
C ARG A 636 1.60 -4.90 22.23
N ARG A 637 1.37 -6.06 21.59
CA ARG A 637 0.33 -6.25 20.55
C ARG A 637 -1.07 -5.96 21.08
N ASP A 638 -1.35 -6.50 22.27
CA ASP A 638 -2.68 -6.50 22.89
C ASP A 638 -2.66 -6.00 24.33
N ARG A 639 -1.51 -5.46 24.78
CA ARG A 639 -1.25 -5.04 26.17
C ARG A 639 -1.47 -6.16 27.18
N GLU A 640 -1.09 -7.37 26.79
CA GLU A 640 -1.22 -8.55 27.64
C GLU A 640 -0.15 -8.53 28.73
N TRP A 641 -0.55 -8.11 29.94
CA TRP A 641 0.36 -7.87 31.05
C TRP A 641 1.21 -9.10 31.40
N ALA A 642 0.61 -10.30 31.42
CA ALA A 642 1.30 -11.56 31.71
C ALA A 642 2.59 -11.78 30.90
N TYR A 643 2.63 -11.36 29.63
CA TYR A 643 3.82 -11.52 28.78
C TYR A 643 4.86 -10.40 28.91
N LYS A 644 4.58 -9.37 29.71
CA LYS A 644 5.46 -8.21 29.84
C LYS A 644 6.69 -8.56 30.66
N GLY A 645 7.87 -8.49 30.03
CA GLY A 645 9.14 -8.75 30.70
C GLY A 645 9.54 -10.23 30.77
N VAL A 646 8.77 -11.14 30.15
CA VAL A 646 9.15 -12.55 30.03
C VAL A 646 10.39 -12.66 29.14
N PRO A 647 11.48 -13.31 29.60
CA PRO A 647 12.71 -13.44 28.83
C PRO A 647 12.47 -14.22 27.51
N PRO A 648 12.83 -13.65 26.35
CA PRO A 648 12.70 -14.34 25.08
C PRO A 648 13.75 -15.45 24.96
N ARG A 649 13.29 -16.71 25.00
CA ARG A 649 14.12 -17.91 24.85
C ARG A 649 13.47 -18.88 23.86
N ILE A 650 14.21 -19.88 23.42
CA ILE A 650 13.75 -20.99 22.59
C ILE A 650 13.66 -22.22 23.48
N ILE A 651 12.55 -22.95 23.39
CA ILE A 651 12.37 -24.26 24.03
C ILE A 651 12.13 -25.32 22.97
N ALA A 652 12.80 -26.47 23.12
CA ALA A 652 12.50 -27.70 22.40
C ALA A 652 11.66 -28.61 23.29
N GLU A 653 10.61 -29.18 22.71
CA GLU A 653 9.73 -30.17 23.35
C GLU A 653 9.60 -31.40 22.47
N GLU A 654 9.23 -32.52 23.10
CA GLU A 654 8.86 -33.73 22.38
C GLU A 654 7.66 -33.48 21.44
N TYR A 655 7.67 -34.17 20.31
CA TYR A 655 6.58 -34.12 19.36
C TYR A 655 5.46 -35.06 19.78
N LEU A 656 4.26 -34.51 20.01
CA LEU A 656 3.11 -35.26 20.52
C LEU A 656 2.24 -35.89 19.42
N GLY A 657 2.50 -35.61 18.13
CA GLY A 657 1.73 -36.14 17.00
C GLY A 657 1.08 -35.06 16.14
N ALA A 658 0.45 -35.50 15.04
CA ALA A 658 -0.09 -34.60 14.01
C ALA A 658 -1.55 -34.17 14.26
N ASP A 659 -2.35 -35.04 14.88
CA ASP A 659 -3.78 -34.83 15.11
C ASP A 659 -4.07 -34.74 16.62
N LEU A 660 -3.65 -33.63 17.21
CA LEU A 660 -3.84 -33.36 18.64
C LEU A 660 -5.14 -32.61 18.84
N VAL A 661 -6.04 -33.20 19.62
CA VAL A 661 -7.24 -32.53 20.11
C VAL A 661 -6.86 -31.68 21.32
N ASP A 662 -7.22 -30.41 21.26
CA ASP A 662 -6.84 -29.40 22.26
C ASP A 662 -8.08 -28.99 23.06
N TYR A 663 -8.08 -29.34 24.34
CA TYR A 663 -9.17 -29.10 25.29
C TYR A 663 -8.86 -27.86 26.12
N LYS A 664 -9.71 -26.85 26.04
CA LYS A 664 -9.43 -25.52 26.63
C LYS A 664 -10.49 -25.18 27.66
N ILE A 665 -10.17 -25.44 28.92
CA ILE A 665 -11.07 -25.32 30.06
C ILE A 665 -10.97 -23.92 30.64
N PHE A 666 -12.09 -23.24 30.81
CA PHE A 666 -12.16 -21.92 31.43
C PHE A 666 -12.53 -22.06 32.90
N CYS A 667 -11.64 -21.55 33.73
CA CYS A 667 -11.78 -21.54 35.18
C CYS A 667 -11.99 -20.11 35.69
N PHE A 668 -12.92 -19.94 36.62
CA PHE A 668 -13.22 -18.66 37.26
C PHE A 668 -13.23 -18.84 38.77
N SER A 669 -12.49 -17.99 39.49
CA SER A 669 -12.32 -18.11 40.94
C SER A 669 -11.96 -19.56 41.36
N GLY A 670 -11.04 -20.17 40.61
CA GLY A 670 -10.56 -21.53 40.83
C GLY A 670 -11.39 -22.67 40.26
N LYS A 671 -12.63 -22.43 39.82
CA LYS A 671 -13.52 -23.52 39.38
C LYS A 671 -13.68 -23.57 37.86
N PRO A 672 -13.59 -24.75 37.22
CA PRO A 672 -14.02 -24.93 35.83
C PRO A 672 -15.51 -24.56 35.68
N GLU A 673 -15.87 -23.89 34.59
CA GLU A 673 -17.27 -23.52 34.29
C GLU A 673 -17.71 -24.00 32.90
N PHE A 674 -16.83 -23.94 31.91
CA PHE A 674 -17.07 -24.43 30.56
C PHE A 674 -15.74 -24.70 29.83
N LEU A 675 -15.80 -25.28 28.64
CA LEU A 675 -14.63 -25.46 27.78
C LEU A 675 -14.96 -25.24 26.31
N PHE A 676 -13.92 -25.20 25.48
CA PHE A 676 -14.08 -25.58 24.08
C PHE A 676 -13.03 -26.58 23.64
N VAL A 677 -13.38 -27.34 22.61
CA VAL A 677 -12.52 -28.31 21.95
C VAL A 677 -12.11 -27.74 20.60
N ALA A 678 -10.81 -27.69 20.34
CA ALA A 678 -10.29 -27.27 19.04
C ALA A 678 -9.86 -28.49 18.19
N THR A 679 -10.47 -28.62 17.02
CA THR A 679 -10.22 -29.71 16.06
C THR A 679 -9.73 -29.16 14.72
N GLY A 680 -9.14 -30.02 13.86
CA GLY A 680 -8.64 -29.61 12.54
C GLY A 680 -7.50 -28.58 12.59
N ARG A 681 -6.79 -28.48 13.71
CA ARG A 681 -5.66 -27.54 13.86
C ARG A 681 -4.41 -28.11 13.20
N ASN A 682 -3.77 -27.29 12.37
CA ASN A 682 -2.53 -27.66 11.67
C ASN A 682 -2.64 -28.88 10.74
N VAL A 683 -3.87 -29.28 10.36
CA VAL A 683 -4.11 -30.34 9.38
C VAL A 683 -4.27 -29.70 7.99
N PRO A 684 -3.37 -29.99 7.02
CA PRO A 684 -3.47 -29.40 5.68
C PRO A 684 -4.81 -29.70 5.00
N GLY A 685 -5.50 -28.67 4.53
CA GLY A 685 -6.77 -28.81 3.81
C GLY A 685 -8.01 -28.93 4.71
N GLN A 686 -7.87 -28.92 6.04
CA GLN A 686 -9.00 -28.85 6.97
C GLN A 686 -9.14 -27.45 7.58
N GLU A 687 -10.38 -27.03 7.80
CA GLU A 687 -10.69 -25.81 8.54
C GLU A 687 -10.63 -26.08 10.04
N THR A 688 -10.01 -25.18 10.80
CA THR A 688 -9.98 -25.27 12.27
C THR A 688 -11.35 -24.93 12.84
N CYS A 689 -11.89 -25.81 13.68
CA CYS A 689 -13.19 -25.68 14.32
C CYS A 689 -13.07 -25.58 15.84
N PHE A 690 -13.88 -24.72 16.47
CA PHE A 690 -13.99 -24.58 17.92
C PHE A 690 -15.42 -24.92 18.35
N ASP A 691 -15.57 -25.93 19.21
CA ASP A 691 -16.86 -26.38 19.73
C ASP A 691 -16.92 -26.18 21.24
N PHE A 692 -17.85 -25.35 21.71
CA PHE A 692 -18.00 -25.01 23.13
C PHE A 692 -18.93 -25.98 23.83
N PHE A 693 -18.62 -26.32 25.07
CA PHE A 693 -19.39 -27.26 25.89
C PHE A 693 -19.51 -26.77 27.33
N ASP A 694 -20.63 -27.08 27.98
CA ASP A 694 -20.73 -27.03 29.43
C ASP A 694 -20.04 -28.25 30.09
N LEU A 695 -19.97 -28.27 31.43
CA LEU A 695 -19.33 -29.38 32.17
C LEU A 695 -20.13 -30.69 32.14
N SER A 696 -21.38 -30.66 31.66
CA SER A 696 -22.18 -31.86 31.40
C SER A 696 -21.99 -32.40 29.99
N TRP A 697 -21.09 -31.78 29.20
CA TRP A 697 -20.83 -32.07 27.79
C TRP A 697 -22.00 -31.73 26.84
N ASN A 698 -22.88 -30.80 27.23
CA ASN A 698 -23.86 -30.26 26.31
C ASN A 698 -23.17 -29.24 25.39
N HIS A 699 -23.34 -29.40 24.08
CA HIS A 699 -22.81 -28.46 23.08
C HIS A 699 -23.51 -27.11 23.20
N LEU A 700 -22.72 -26.03 23.18
CA LEU A 700 -23.19 -24.66 23.25
C LEU A 700 -23.08 -24.04 21.85
N ASP A 701 -24.17 -23.45 21.36
CA ASP A 701 -24.21 -22.71 20.10
C ASP A 701 -23.49 -21.35 20.25
N ILE A 702 -22.17 -21.43 20.37
CA ILE A 702 -21.24 -20.32 20.54
C ILE A 702 -20.14 -20.49 19.50
N ARG A 703 -19.86 -19.42 18.76
CA ARG A 703 -18.70 -19.32 17.87
C ARG A 703 -17.77 -18.22 18.36
N ASN A 704 -16.46 -18.45 18.22
CA ASN A 704 -15.45 -17.47 18.57
C ASN A 704 -14.24 -17.58 17.64
N GLY A 705 -14.23 -16.76 16.58
CA GLY A 705 -13.16 -16.69 15.58
C GLY A 705 -13.07 -17.87 14.60
N HIS A 706 -13.67 -19.01 14.95
CA HIS A 706 -13.71 -20.23 14.15
C HIS A 706 -15.14 -20.80 14.09
N PRO A 707 -15.52 -21.51 13.02
CA PRO A 707 -16.79 -22.22 12.95
C PRO A 707 -16.82 -23.39 13.93
N ASN A 708 -18.02 -23.90 14.21
CA ASN A 708 -18.20 -25.20 14.88
C ASN A 708 -17.99 -26.34 13.89
N ALA A 709 -17.59 -27.51 14.37
CA ALA A 709 -17.46 -28.68 13.51
C ALA A 709 -18.83 -29.14 12.98
N ALA A 710 -18.87 -29.70 11.78
CA ALA A 710 -20.09 -30.28 11.21
C ALA A 710 -20.66 -31.42 12.08
N VAL A 711 -19.77 -32.14 12.76
CA VAL A 711 -20.10 -33.13 13.79
C VAL A 711 -19.32 -32.75 15.05
N PRO A 712 -20.00 -32.41 16.17
CA PRO A 712 -19.32 -32.06 17.40
C PRO A 712 -18.43 -33.19 17.92
N PRO A 713 -17.26 -32.88 18.51
CA PRO A 713 -16.36 -33.88 19.04
C PRO A 713 -16.99 -34.66 20.20
N ALA A 714 -16.64 -35.95 20.28
CA ALA A 714 -17.07 -36.83 21.36
C ALA A 714 -16.44 -36.43 22.70
N ARG A 715 -17.10 -36.82 23.79
CA ARG A 715 -16.59 -36.61 25.15
C ARG A 715 -15.30 -37.40 25.36
N PRO A 716 -14.21 -36.76 25.85
CA PRO A 716 -12.96 -37.45 26.12
C PRO A 716 -13.14 -38.47 27.24
N ALA A 717 -12.41 -39.58 27.16
CA ALA A 717 -12.53 -40.68 28.11
C ALA A 717 -12.16 -40.22 29.53
N HIS A 718 -11.13 -39.38 29.65
CA HIS A 718 -10.62 -38.89 30.94
C HIS A 718 -11.11 -37.48 31.29
N PHE A 719 -12.30 -37.09 30.81
CA PHE A 719 -12.84 -35.74 31.03
C PHE A 719 -12.88 -35.33 32.52
N GLY A 720 -13.34 -36.24 33.40
CA GLY A 720 -13.45 -35.95 34.83
C GLY A 720 -12.10 -35.74 35.51
N GLU A 721 -11.05 -36.43 35.05
CA GLU A 721 -9.69 -36.19 35.51
C GLU A 721 -9.19 -34.82 35.03
N MET A 722 -9.41 -34.50 33.75
CA MET A 722 -9.04 -33.21 33.17
C MET A 722 -9.64 -32.01 33.94
N LEU A 723 -10.90 -32.12 34.39
CA LEU A 723 -11.55 -31.10 35.22
C LEU A 723 -10.89 -30.94 36.60
N ARG A 724 -10.52 -32.05 37.25
CA ARG A 724 -9.80 -32.01 38.55
C ARG A 724 -8.42 -31.37 38.40
N LEU A 725 -7.71 -31.70 37.33
CA LEU A 725 -6.40 -31.10 37.02
C LEU A 725 -6.54 -29.59 36.74
N ALA A 726 -7.56 -29.19 35.98
CA ALA A 726 -7.85 -27.78 35.71
C ALA A 726 -8.13 -27.00 37.00
N GLU A 727 -8.93 -27.55 37.91
CA GLU A 727 -9.25 -26.94 39.22
C GLU A 727 -7.99 -26.79 40.09
N ALA A 728 -7.14 -27.81 40.17
CA ALA A 728 -5.87 -27.76 40.90
C ALA A 728 -4.89 -26.70 40.33
N LEU A 729 -4.88 -26.53 39.00
CA LEU A 729 -4.06 -25.53 38.33
C LEU A 729 -4.63 -24.11 38.41
N ALA A 730 -5.95 -23.95 38.44
CA ALA A 730 -6.61 -22.65 38.45
C ALA A 730 -6.37 -21.86 39.75
N GLY A 731 -6.26 -22.53 40.91
CA GLY A 731 -6.01 -21.89 42.20
C GLY A 731 -6.95 -20.72 42.47
N ASP A 732 -6.46 -19.61 43.02
CA ASP A 732 -7.29 -18.43 43.33
C ASP A 732 -7.35 -17.39 42.19
N PHE A 733 -7.07 -17.78 40.95
CA PHE A 733 -7.10 -16.82 39.85
C PHE A 733 -8.53 -16.35 39.57
N PRO A 734 -8.75 -15.04 39.37
CA PRO A 734 -10.09 -14.52 39.05
C PRO A 734 -10.68 -15.16 37.80
N GLN A 735 -9.82 -15.36 36.81
CA GLN A 735 -10.08 -16.10 35.59
C GLN A 735 -8.75 -16.68 35.09
N VAL A 736 -8.79 -17.91 34.59
CA VAL A 736 -7.74 -18.46 33.74
C VAL A 736 -8.28 -19.55 32.83
N ARG A 737 -7.74 -19.67 31.62
CA ARG A 737 -7.98 -20.82 30.74
C ARG A 737 -6.80 -21.79 30.84
N ILE A 738 -7.09 -23.06 31.09
CA ILE A 738 -6.11 -24.14 31.17
C ILE A 738 -6.31 -25.05 29.96
N ASP A 739 -5.24 -25.25 29.21
CA ASP A 739 -5.27 -26.04 27.99
C ASP A 739 -4.64 -27.40 28.24
N PHE A 740 -5.24 -28.46 27.68
CA PHE A 740 -4.77 -29.83 27.78
C PHE A 740 -4.80 -30.55 26.43
N TYR A 741 -3.95 -31.55 26.31
CA TYR A 741 -3.99 -32.57 25.26
C TYR A 741 -4.34 -33.91 25.89
N GLU A 742 -5.20 -34.69 25.25
CA GLU A 742 -5.42 -36.11 25.61
C GLU A 742 -4.68 -36.98 24.60
N MET A 743 -3.77 -37.82 25.10
CA MET A 743 -2.97 -38.72 24.28
C MET A 743 -3.72 -40.05 24.05
N PRO A 744 -3.45 -40.77 22.94
CA PRO A 744 -4.11 -42.06 22.66
C PRO A 744 -3.89 -43.14 23.74
N ASP A 745 -2.84 -43.01 24.54
CA ASP A 745 -2.52 -43.90 25.67
C ASP A 745 -3.22 -43.50 26.98
N GLY A 746 -4.10 -42.50 26.95
CA GLY A 746 -4.89 -42.02 28.09
C GLY A 746 -4.22 -40.94 28.93
N ARG A 747 -2.97 -40.56 28.63
CA ARG A 747 -2.30 -39.48 29.38
C ARG A 747 -2.90 -38.12 29.04
N ILE A 748 -3.11 -37.30 30.07
CA ILE A 748 -3.50 -35.89 29.93
C ILE A 748 -2.24 -35.03 30.08
N LEU A 749 -1.90 -34.25 29.06
CA LEU A 749 -0.73 -33.37 29.07
C LEU A 749 -1.14 -31.91 29.12
N PHE A 750 -0.54 -31.15 30.02
CA PHE A 750 -0.71 -29.70 30.11
C PHE A 750 -0.15 -28.99 28.86
N GLY A 751 -0.96 -28.11 28.28
CA GLY A 751 -0.62 -27.28 27.14
C GLY A 751 -0.13 -25.89 27.54
N GLU A 752 -1.02 -25.04 28.06
CA GLU A 752 -0.68 -23.66 28.45
C GLU A 752 -1.66 -23.06 29.47
N TYR A 753 -1.16 -22.08 30.23
CA TYR A 753 -1.99 -21.10 30.93
C TYR A 753 -2.32 -19.95 29.99
N THR A 754 -3.60 -19.58 29.88
CA THR A 754 -4.03 -18.41 29.11
C THR A 754 -4.90 -17.49 29.95
N PHE A 755 -4.35 -16.32 30.31
CA PHE A 755 -5.07 -15.28 31.06
C PHE A 755 -5.91 -14.37 30.16
N TYR A 756 -5.53 -14.21 28.89
CA TYR A 756 -6.21 -13.31 27.96
C TYR A 756 -6.63 -14.08 26.71
N HIS A 757 -7.75 -14.80 26.79
CA HIS A 757 -8.28 -15.54 25.64
C HIS A 757 -8.47 -14.59 24.44
N TRP A 758 -7.75 -14.86 23.33
CA TRP A 758 -7.68 -13.99 22.15
C TRP A 758 -7.26 -12.53 22.43
N GLY A 759 -6.58 -12.27 23.55
CA GLY A 759 -6.37 -10.92 24.05
C GLY A 759 -7.69 -10.18 24.37
N GLY A 760 -8.84 -10.85 24.39
CA GLY A 760 -10.17 -10.24 24.50
C GLY A 760 -10.53 -9.33 23.32
N PHE A 761 -10.07 -9.66 22.11
CA PHE A 761 -10.34 -8.90 20.88
C PHE A 761 -10.94 -9.76 19.75
N VAL A 762 -11.53 -10.91 20.09
CA VAL A 762 -12.33 -11.72 19.15
C VAL A 762 -13.76 -11.81 19.70
N PRO A 763 -14.76 -11.34 18.94
CA PRO A 763 -16.16 -11.39 19.36
C PRO A 763 -16.67 -12.83 19.53
N PHE A 764 -17.58 -13.01 20.48
CA PHE A 764 -18.41 -14.21 20.56
C PHE A 764 -19.67 -14.01 19.71
N GLU A 765 -20.12 -15.07 19.08
CA GLU A 765 -21.40 -15.12 18.36
C GLU A 765 -22.25 -16.23 18.97
N PRO A 766 -23.47 -15.93 19.48
CA PRO A 766 -24.07 -14.60 19.57
C PRO A 766 -23.42 -13.73 20.68
N ASP A 767 -23.61 -12.41 20.66
CA ASP A 767 -22.95 -11.47 21.61
C ASP A 767 -23.41 -11.70 23.07
N GLU A 768 -24.61 -12.28 23.25
CA GLU A 768 -25.16 -12.74 24.52
C GLU A 768 -24.26 -13.77 25.21
N ALA A 769 -23.47 -14.54 24.46
CA ALA A 769 -22.49 -15.43 25.03
C ALA A 769 -21.40 -14.65 25.80
N ASP A 770 -20.92 -13.52 25.28
CA ASP A 770 -19.91 -12.67 25.94
C ASP A 770 -20.43 -12.10 27.27
N LEU A 771 -21.74 -11.82 27.36
CA LEU A 771 -22.41 -11.43 28.61
C LEU A 771 -22.45 -12.58 29.62
N ARG A 772 -22.96 -13.75 29.21
CA ARG A 772 -23.06 -14.94 30.09
C ARG A 772 -21.70 -15.36 30.63
N LEU A 773 -20.70 -15.39 29.77
CA LEU A 773 -19.31 -15.65 30.13
C LEU A 773 -18.78 -14.61 31.13
N GLY A 774 -19.24 -13.37 30.99
CA GLY A 774 -18.92 -12.27 31.89
C GLY A 774 -19.42 -12.53 33.30
N GLU A 775 -20.58 -13.15 33.50
CA GLU A 775 -21.18 -13.39 34.82
C GLU A 775 -20.30 -14.24 35.75
N TYR A 776 -19.58 -15.21 35.19
CA TYR A 776 -18.61 -16.04 35.93
C TYR A 776 -17.39 -15.25 36.41
N PHE A 777 -16.93 -14.27 35.62
CA PHE A 777 -15.75 -13.47 35.95
C PHE A 777 -16.09 -12.37 36.95
N LYS A 778 -15.92 -12.65 38.24
CA LYS A 778 -16.06 -11.65 39.31
C LYS A 778 -14.79 -10.79 39.38
N THR A 779 -14.91 -9.51 39.01
CA THR A 779 -13.85 -8.52 39.21
C THR A 779 -13.90 -8.03 40.66
N ALA A 780 -12.74 -7.75 41.27
CA ALA A 780 -12.71 -7.13 42.58
C ALA A 780 -13.44 -5.77 42.51
N ARG A 781 -14.40 -5.53 43.42
CA ARG A 781 -15.09 -4.24 43.52
C ARG A 781 -14.06 -3.12 43.78
N PRO A 782 -14.29 -1.92 43.22
CA PRO A 782 -13.30 -0.84 43.12
C PRO A 782 -12.65 -0.43 44.43
#